data_AF-K8A979-F1
#
_entry.id   AF-K8A979-F1
#
_cell.length_a   1.000
_cell.length_b   1.000
_cell.length_c   1.000
_cell.angle_alpha   90.00
_cell.angle_beta   90.00
_cell.angle_gamma   90.00
#
_symmetry.space_group_name_H-M   'P 1'
#
loop_
_entity.id
_entity.type
_entity.pdbx_description
1 polymer ?
#
loop_
_entity_poly.entity_id
_entity_poly.type
_entity_poly.pdbx_seq_one_letter_code
_entity_poly.pdbx_strand_id
1 'polypeptide(L)'
;MFSNKLRKLVRDPKLFFSDMAANQARKLSKLHLKKEKGHYDYTVVSAVYNVSAFLDDYFKSFIHQRLKFKKHIRLILVDDGSTDNSADIIKKWQKKFPNNVAYIYQENAGQSAARNNGLQHVATEWVTFIDPDDFVDADYFYNLDNFLYQHKDKDIKMVGCNTIMFYESRNQYQDAHPLAFKFRKGNQLVSLDNMEKEIQLSASTAFFRSDMIALKNVYFDARVKPNFEDAHFVARYLQGEKIGHAAFLAHSKYYYRKREDGSSTLDTSWTKKERFTHVPVYGYLDVLKSYAEKEGVVPANIQRTVIYEIVWYLKWLTNHGGRSAFLSVDEKQTFIHRLKEIFVYLDKNTIMNFELAGAWFFHKVAMLSFFKDLQPDAQIVYVEKYDPHKHMVQLRYFTSLVGLEQITLDGADAIPAYAKTIRHEFMDETLILERRLWIALGNTQNITVSISGLPTRISLGGKQHKDGLNPCEIVKSFSSMMPKYAKKKDYMDAWVFIDRDMQADDNAEHLYRYVRKNYPDKKIFFALKRESHDWARLEKEGFNLLEFGSTEHILALGSCSKVISSHANYYITNLLGPKMLTGRHFVFLQHGVTKDDLSAWLNTKDEINCFITSSPAEYHSISDDLTKYFYSKKEVFLTGFPRHDRLVNNNREPEKLIVIMPTWRQTIVGKVLGDGDERAINPLFMESDFALRWKSVLQSPQLEKYAKQYNYRVAFFPHFNILPYLSQFDVPEYIEVVTHVTGSIQDIFTRAALMITDYSSVAFEMAVQNKQIIYYQFDAKEFFAGHVYSKGYFDYREHGFGPVVETEKALFKELNTLLKNNAVPSAKILKRISQTFPYRDGQNCERTYQAIASLDAPLPDGFADADIYQQYARQAASARRWALAEKRWQSYLALTLTQEEDAQGCAGLAEALRKQGKTVAARQVIDGWYAHYPQQSHYALSVSRALLEMAEHHWQQAAVYWQEAGEAHADNTRYCYCLCRSEQVAVLEALCKKARPVTGFHYARFCLLLAKKKWAEGIAYVEEQGVDVISMESLENKLLITLSYCYQQLNKLGDAHQCLVKYEKYIENDPQCRLKIARLAFLRQNWEKIITQLNKACADIGNLPDEHLYYYCVALLRTGKNAEIYALFATLSSALKNDVRFLKVYAQACLALKKTNEAIALLEVRDNPDDELCLIYARALKEAGRFSQALSVVCNRISRYNQPAWMLRCDLAQLCEDWDDAYDCWLNLLRHYPQQMPANAAEKLQNLRLLREFSVKSDIQQ
;
A
#
# COMPACT_ATOMS: atom_id res chain seq x y z
N MET A 1 -11.02 42.48 -8.55
CA MET A 1 -10.80 42.70 -7.10
C MET A 1 -12.09 42.59 -6.24
N PHE A 2 -13.30 42.77 -6.81
CA PHE A 2 -14.58 42.72 -6.07
C PHE A 2 -15.14 41.30 -5.78
N SER A 3 -14.72 40.26 -6.52
CA SER A 3 -15.37 38.92 -6.46
C SER A 3 -15.13 38.15 -5.16
N ASN A 4 -13.93 38.21 -4.57
CA ASN A 4 -13.61 37.44 -3.36
C ASN A 4 -14.21 38.04 -2.09
N LYS A 5 -14.38 39.37 -2.04
CA LYS A 5 -15.08 40.06 -0.95
C LYS A 5 -16.57 39.75 -0.99
N LEU A 6 -17.17 39.74 -2.17
CA LEU A 6 -18.55 39.29 -2.36
C LEU A 6 -18.73 37.81 -2.00
N ARG A 7 -17.84 36.91 -2.46
CA ARG A 7 -17.89 35.49 -2.08
C ARG A 7 -17.76 35.29 -0.56
N LYS A 8 -16.91 36.05 0.13
CA LYS A 8 -16.78 36.00 1.59
C LYS A 8 -18.03 36.57 2.29
N LEU A 9 -18.58 37.67 1.79
CA LEU A 9 -19.84 38.24 2.27
C LEU A 9 -21.02 37.26 2.13
N VAL A 10 -21.06 36.49 1.03
CA VAL A 10 -22.11 35.48 0.77
C VAL A 10 -21.87 34.21 1.61
N ARG A 11 -20.62 33.75 1.74
CA ARG A 11 -20.27 32.50 2.44
C ARG A 11 -20.28 32.65 3.96
N ASP A 12 -19.77 33.77 4.48
CA ASP A 12 -19.66 34.05 5.91
C ASP A 12 -19.72 35.58 6.15
N PRO A 13 -20.94 36.16 6.15
CA PRO A 13 -21.14 37.59 6.31
C PRO A 13 -20.56 38.11 7.63
N LYS A 14 -20.64 37.32 8.72
CA LYS A 14 -20.09 37.67 10.03
C LYS A 14 -18.58 37.88 9.95
N LEU A 15 -17.86 36.94 9.33
CA LEU A 15 -16.41 37.03 9.16
C LEU A 15 -15.98 38.18 8.24
N PHE A 16 -16.80 38.52 7.23
CA PHE A 16 -16.56 39.67 6.36
C PHE A 16 -16.66 41.00 7.13
N PHE A 17 -17.76 41.20 7.86
CA PHE A 17 -17.95 42.43 8.64
C PHE A 17 -17.00 42.50 9.84
N SER A 18 -16.63 41.38 10.47
CA SER A 18 -15.64 41.36 11.55
C SER A 18 -14.25 41.76 11.05
N ASP A 19 -13.82 41.28 9.88
CA ASP A 19 -12.52 41.66 9.30
C ASP A 19 -12.50 43.11 8.85
N MET A 20 -13.60 43.59 8.25
CA MET A 20 -13.72 44.98 7.84
C MET A 20 -13.68 45.90 9.06
N ALA A 21 -14.46 45.59 10.12
CA ALA A 21 -14.44 46.31 11.38
C ALA A 21 -13.07 46.23 12.06
N ALA A 22 -12.40 45.07 12.08
CA ALA A 22 -11.06 44.92 12.64
C ALA A 22 -9.99 45.69 11.85
N ASN A 23 -10.12 45.80 10.53
CA ASN A 23 -9.23 46.61 9.69
C ASN A 23 -9.49 48.11 9.89
N GLN A 24 -10.75 48.53 10.03
CA GLN A 24 -11.13 49.91 10.30
C GLN A 24 -10.69 50.34 11.72
N ALA A 25 -10.91 49.50 12.72
CA ALA A 25 -10.49 49.72 14.11
C ALA A 25 -8.96 49.78 14.25
N ARG A 26 -8.21 48.95 13.50
CA ARG A 26 -6.74 49.04 13.44
C ARG A 26 -6.22 50.27 12.71
N LYS A 27 -6.97 50.82 11.73
CA LYS A 27 -6.68 52.13 11.14
C LYS A 27 -6.92 53.26 12.14
N LEU A 28 -7.99 53.16 12.93
CA LEU A 28 -8.36 54.15 13.94
C LEU A 28 -7.43 54.11 15.18
N SER A 29 -6.95 52.94 15.61
CA SER A 29 -6.03 52.80 16.76
C SER A 29 -4.63 53.38 16.51
N LYS A 30 -4.27 53.71 15.27
CA LYS A 30 -3.03 54.44 14.92
C LYS A 30 -3.09 55.93 15.29
N LEU A 31 -4.27 56.48 15.57
CA LEU A 31 -4.45 57.87 15.99
C LEU A 31 -4.26 57.97 17.52
N HIS A 32 -3.07 58.43 17.93
CA HIS A 32 -2.66 58.77 19.30
C HIS A 32 -2.77 57.65 20.36
N LEU A 33 -1.99 56.58 20.19
CA LEU A 33 -1.66 55.65 21.28
C LEU A 33 -0.83 56.36 22.36
N LYS A 34 -1.36 56.41 23.60
CA LYS A 34 -0.61 56.88 24.77
C LYS A 34 0.63 56.01 24.97
N LYS A 35 1.82 56.63 24.99
CA LYS A 35 3.10 55.92 25.17
C LYS A 35 3.34 55.57 26.64
N GLU A 36 3.52 54.29 26.95
CA GLU A 36 3.76 53.79 28.30
C GLU A 36 5.26 53.52 28.56
N LYS A 37 5.71 53.71 29.80
CA LYS A 37 7.06 53.29 30.23
C LYS A 37 7.03 51.77 30.49
N GLY A 38 8.10 51.07 30.10
CA GLY A 38 8.28 49.64 30.33
C GLY A 38 9.18 49.31 31.52
N HIS A 39 9.31 48.01 31.77
CA HIS A 39 10.13 47.43 32.82
C HIS A 39 11.44 46.85 32.29
N TYR A 40 11.47 46.40 31.04
CA TYR A 40 12.61 45.73 30.41
C TYR A 40 13.10 46.49 29.16
N ASP A 41 14.32 46.16 28.73
CA ASP A 41 14.90 46.65 27.48
C ASP A 41 15.08 45.49 26.49
N TYR A 42 14.85 45.79 25.21
CA TYR A 42 14.79 44.81 24.13
C TYR A 42 15.71 45.20 22.97
N THR A 43 16.41 44.21 22.41
CA THR A 43 17.15 44.35 21.16
C THR A 43 16.50 43.52 20.06
N VAL A 44 16.34 44.13 18.89
CA VAL A 44 15.91 43.46 17.66
C VAL A 44 17.12 43.38 16.74
N VAL A 45 17.52 42.17 16.35
CA VAL A 45 18.60 41.95 15.38
C VAL A 45 17.97 41.53 14.06
N SER A 46 18.21 42.30 13.00
CA SER A 46 17.65 42.00 11.67
C SER A 46 18.76 41.94 10.62
N ALA A 47 18.83 40.83 9.90
CA ALA A 47 19.69 40.67 8.74
C ALA A 47 19.01 41.26 7.51
N VAL A 48 19.69 42.17 6.81
CA VAL A 48 19.16 42.96 5.70
C VAL A 48 19.89 42.56 4.43
N TYR A 49 19.14 42.14 3.42
CA TYR A 49 19.67 41.88 2.08
C TYR A 49 18.61 42.20 1.02
N ASN A 50 18.77 43.31 0.29
CA ASN A 50 17.90 43.71 -0.82
C ASN A 50 16.40 43.80 -0.46
N VAL A 51 16.07 44.54 0.60
CA VAL A 51 14.70 44.68 1.14
C VAL A 51 14.24 46.14 1.25
N SER A 52 14.84 47.05 0.48
CA SER A 52 14.56 48.50 0.55
C SER A 52 13.07 48.84 0.44
N ALA A 53 12.29 48.06 -0.31
CA ALA A 53 10.86 48.24 -0.48
C ALA A 53 10.03 48.10 0.82
N PHE A 54 10.55 47.38 1.83
CA PHE A 54 9.79 47.01 3.02
C PHE A 54 10.26 47.71 4.31
N LEU A 55 11.50 48.22 4.32
CA LEU A 55 12.14 48.77 5.50
C LEU A 55 11.35 49.90 6.18
N ASP A 56 10.67 50.76 5.41
CA ASP A 56 9.89 51.85 5.99
C ASP A 56 8.70 51.35 6.83
N ASP A 57 8.01 50.28 6.41
CA ASP A 57 6.94 49.66 7.20
C ASP A 57 7.49 48.98 8.45
N TYR A 58 8.63 48.30 8.31
CA TYR A 58 9.38 47.71 9.41
C TYR A 58 9.70 48.76 10.48
N PHE A 59 10.40 49.85 10.14
CA PHE A 59 10.75 50.92 11.10
C PHE A 59 9.51 51.60 11.69
N LYS A 60 8.48 51.86 10.86
CA LYS A 60 7.21 52.43 11.34
C LYS A 60 6.55 51.55 12.40
N SER A 61 6.68 50.23 12.32
CA SER A 61 6.07 49.33 13.30
C SER A 61 6.67 49.49 14.71
N PHE A 62 7.97 49.80 14.83
CA PHE A 62 8.64 50.02 16.11
C PHE A 62 8.37 51.41 16.70
N ILE A 63 8.43 52.47 15.89
CA ILE A 63 8.20 53.84 16.39
C ILE A 63 6.76 54.04 16.89
N HIS A 64 5.81 53.28 16.34
CA HIS A 64 4.40 53.35 16.71
C HIS A 64 4.03 52.43 17.89
N GLN A 65 4.97 51.65 18.45
CA GLN A 65 4.70 50.81 19.63
C GLN A 65 4.14 51.61 20.81
N ARG A 66 3.18 51.05 21.55
CA ARG A 66 2.70 51.63 22.82
C ARG A 66 3.84 51.77 23.83
N LEU A 67 4.75 50.79 23.87
CA LEU A 67 6.00 50.87 24.63
C LEU A 67 6.90 51.98 24.07
N LYS A 68 7.54 52.77 24.95
CA LYS A 68 8.42 53.87 24.53
C LYS A 68 9.68 53.38 23.80
N PHE A 69 9.62 53.39 22.46
CA PHE A 69 10.72 53.04 21.55
C PHE A 69 12.08 53.62 21.98
N LYS A 70 12.17 54.95 22.14
CA LYS A 70 13.43 55.65 22.46
C LYS A 70 14.12 55.15 23.74
N LYS A 71 13.36 54.58 24.69
CA LYS A 71 13.89 54.13 25.97
C LYS A 71 14.15 52.62 25.99
N HIS A 72 13.25 51.82 25.43
CA HIS A 72 13.20 50.38 25.68
C HIS A 72 13.52 49.49 24.48
N ILE A 73 13.62 50.05 23.26
CA ILE A 73 13.80 49.23 22.05
C ILE A 73 15.06 49.71 21.30
N ARG A 74 15.96 48.76 21.03
CA ARG A 74 17.15 48.94 20.20
C ARG A 74 17.04 48.04 18.97
N LEU A 75 17.41 48.55 17.81
CA LEU A 75 17.42 47.87 16.53
C LEU A 75 18.87 47.78 16.04
N ILE A 76 19.32 46.57 15.71
CA ILE A 76 20.62 46.30 15.12
C ILE A 76 20.36 45.74 13.72
N LEU A 77 20.68 46.52 12.70
CA LEU A 77 20.47 46.19 11.31
C LEU A 77 21.81 45.81 10.70
N VAL A 78 21.96 44.53 10.35
CA VAL A 78 23.17 44.01 9.72
C VAL A 78 22.92 43.87 8.23
N ASP A 79 23.48 44.77 7.44
CA ASP A 79 23.44 44.74 5.98
C ASP A 79 24.46 43.73 5.44
N ASP A 80 23.93 42.65 4.87
CA ASP A 80 24.65 41.48 4.37
C ASP A 80 25.03 41.65 2.89
N GLY A 81 25.55 42.82 2.54
CA GLY A 81 25.99 43.15 1.18
C GLY A 81 24.86 43.54 0.22
N SER A 82 23.83 44.27 0.68
CA SER A 82 22.75 44.75 -0.18
C SER A 82 23.26 45.61 -1.34
N THR A 83 22.67 45.41 -2.53
CA THR A 83 22.95 46.17 -3.76
C THR A 83 21.85 47.15 -4.12
N ASP A 84 20.75 47.16 -3.35
CA ASP A 84 19.66 48.12 -3.48
C ASP A 84 19.79 49.30 -2.49
N ASN A 85 18.74 50.12 -2.37
CA ASN A 85 18.73 51.31 -1.50
C ASN A 85 18.59 51.01 0.01
N SER A 86 18.79 49.77 0.47
CA SER A 86 18.58 49.38 1.87
C SER A 86 19.48 50.16 2.83
N ALA A 87 20.78 50.27 2.52
CA ALA A 87 21.76 50.96 3.35
C ALA A 87 21.39 52.44 3.59
N ASP A 88 20.94 53.15 2.55
CA ASP A 88 20.58 54.56 2.63
C ASP A 88 19.34 54.79 3.48
N ILE A 89 18.33 53.91 3.35
CA ILE A 89 17.13 53.96 4.19
C ILE A 89 17.51 53.73 5.66
N ILE A 90 18.34 52.73 5.96
CA ILE A 90 18.75 52.46 7.35
C ILE A 90 19.54 53.63 7.93
N LYS A 91 20.51 54.20 7.20
CA LYS A 91 21.28 55.38 7.63
C LYS A 91 20.38 56.60 7.90
N LYS A 92 19.33 56.79 7.11
CA LYS A 92 18.31 57.83 7.35
C LYS A 92 17.59 57.63 8.68
N TRP A 93 17.19 56.39 9.00
CA TRP A 93 16.55 56.06 10.27
C TRP A 93 17.53 56.13 11.46
N GLN A 94 18.78 55.72 11.26
CA GLN A 94 19.89 55.87 12.21
C GLN A 94 20.12 57.33 12.59
N LYS A 95 20.18 58.24 11.62
CA LYS A 95 20.34 59.68 11.89
C LYS A 95 19.17 60.23 12.72
N LYS A 96 17.96 59.71 12.53
CA LYS A 96 16.77 60.13 13.28
C LYS A 96 16.71 59.56 14.71
N PHE A 97 17.29 58.38 14.92
CA PHE A 97 17.29 57.67 16.21
C PHE A 97 18.68 57.08 16.53
N PRO A 98 19.71 57.91 16.75
CA PRO A 98 21.11 57.46 16.83
C PRO A 98 21.40 56.52 18.01
N ASN A 99 20.59 56.59 19.08
CA ASN A 99 20.73 55.73 20.26
C ASN A 99 19.92 54.43 20.17
N ASN A 100 19.04 54.30 19.17
CA ASN A 100 18.13 53.15 19.03
C ASN A 100 18.39 52.34 17.78
N VAL A 101 19.05 52.88 16.75
CA VAL A 101 19.25 52.19 15.47
C VAL A 101 20.75 52.11 15.21
N ALA A 102 21.29 50.90 15.18
CA ALA A 102 22.66 50.61 14.77
C ALA A 102 22.67 49.99 13.37
N TYR A 103 23.58 50.47 12.52
CA TYR A 103 23.84 49.92 11.20
C TYR A 103 25.22 49.26 11.20
N ILE A 104 25.27 48.01 10.75
CA ILE A 104 26.49 47.22 10.60
C ILE A 104 26.51 46.72 9.16
N TYR A 105 27.64 46.87 8.48
CA TYR A 105 27.83 46.33 7.15
C TYR A 105 28.76 45.11 7.21
N GLN A 106 28.46 44.09 6.43
CA GLN A 106 29.35 42.98 6.14
C GLN A 106 29.26 42.58 4.66
N GLU A 107 30.29 41.90 4.15
CA GLU A 107 30.20 41.23 2.86
C GLU A 107 29.20 40.06 2.94
N ASN A 108 28.48 39.80 1.85
CA ASN A 108 27.39 38.82 1.82
C ASN A 108 27.86 37.42 2.26
N ALA A 109 27.45 37.03 3.47
CA ALA A 109 27.78 35.76 4.11
C ALA A 109 26.53 34.96 4.51
N GLY A 110 25.34 35.48 4.21
CA GLY A 110 24.04 34.88 4.50
C GLY A 110 23.44 35.33 5.83
N GLN A 111 22.12 35.18 5.93
CA GLN A 111 21.29 35.62 7.05
C GLN A 111 21.76 35.11 8.42
N SER A 112 22.19 33.85 8.54
CA SER A 112 22.72 33.27 9.78
C SER A 112 23.98 34.02 10.24
N ALA A 113 24.91 34.31 9.33
CA ALA A 113 26.14 35.04 9.64
C ALA A 113 25.83 36.49 10.06
N ALA A 114 24.92 37.15 9.34
CA ALA A 114 24.47 38.51 9.67
C ALA A 114 23.81 38.58 11.06
N ARG A 115 22.93 37.64 11.41
CA ARG A 115 22.32 37.57 12.75
C ARG A 115 23.36 37.30 13.84
N ASN A 116 24.32 36.42 13.60
CA ASN A 116 25.41 36.16 14.54
C ASN A 116 26.31 37.39 14.76
N ASN A 117 26.63 38.14 13.70
CA ASN A 117 27.35 39.41 13.81
C ASN A 117 26.55 40.41 14.67
N GLY A 118 25.25 40.57 14.38
CA GLY A 118 24.38 41.43 15.19
C GLY A 118 24.26 41.01 16.65
N LEU A 119 24.27 39.70 16.95
CA LEU A 119 24.24 39.17 18.33
C LEU A 119 25.42 39.65 19.17
N GLN A 120 26.60 39.87 18.58
CA GLN A 120 27.78 40.35 19.30
C GLN A 120 27.61 41.77 19.87
N HIS A 121 26.63 42.51 19.35
CA HIS A 121 26.34 43.88 19.74
C HIS A 121 25.10 44.00 20.65
N VAL A 122 24.50 42.87 21.04
CA VAL A 122 23.34 42.84 21.93
C VAL A 122 23.79 43.11 23.37
N ALA A 123 23.19 44.12 24.01
CA ALA A 123 23.49 44.53 25.38
C ALA A 123 22.25 44.61 26.29
N THR A 124 21.11 44.10 25.83
CA THR A 124 19.83 44.12 26.57
C THR A 124 19.47 42.75 27.12
N GLU A 125 18.56 42.70 28.08
CA GLU A 125 18.12 41.45 28.71
C GLU A 125 17.44 40.48 27.72
N TRP A 126 16.62 41.02 26.82
CA TRP A 126 15.87 40.26 25.85
C TRP A 126 16.26 40.62 24.41
N VAL A 127 16.34 39.61 23.55
CA VAL A 127 16.63 39.73 22.12
C VAL A 127 15.61 38.99 21.26
N THR A 128 15.31 39.52 20.08
CA THR A 128 14.48 38.90 19.03
C THR A 128 15.05 39.16 17.64
N PHE A 129 14.64 38.38 16.63
CA PHE A 129 15.21 38.38 15.28
C PHE A 129 14.21 38.74 14.18
N ILE A 130 13.43 39.81 14.38
CA ILE A 130 12.35 40.21 13.46
C ILE A 130 12.91 40.47 12.05
N ASP A 131 12.31 39.88 11.03
CA ASP A 131 12.80 40.06 9.65
C ASP A 131 12.44 41.44 9.09
N PRO A 132 13.34 42.07 8.30
CA PRO A 132 13.19 43.45 7.84
C PRO A 132 12.11 43.67 6.77
N ASP A 133 11.54 42.59 6.21
CA ASP A 133 10.40 42.62 5.31
C ASP A 133 9.04 42.40 5.99
N ASP A 134 9.07 42.07 7.28
CA ASP A 134 7.92 41.89 8.15
C ASP A 134 7.70 43.12 9.06
N PHE A 135 6.63 43.09 9.85
CA PHE A 135 6.32 44.15 10.80
C PHE A 135 5.50 43.64 12.00
N VAL A 136 5.43 44.42 13.07
CA VAL A 136 4.74 44.02 14.31
C VAL A 136 3.56 44.92 14.67
N ASP A 137 2.63 44.38 15.45
CA ASP A 137 1.47 45.13 15.97
C ASP A 137 1.88 46.21 16.98
N ALA A 138 1.11 47.29 17.09
CA ALA A 138 1.43 48.42 17.95
C ALA A 138 1.53 48.06 19.45
N ASP A 139 0.90 46.96 19.88
CA ASP A 139 0.97 46.47 21.26
C ASP A 139 1.94 45.30 21.45
N TYR A 140 2.74 44.93 20.43
CA TYR A 140 3.61 43.75 20.44
C TYR A 140 4.56 43.71 21.64
N PHE A 141 5.36 44.76 21.82
CA PHE A 141 6.32 44.87 22.93
C PHE A 141 5.65 45.24 24.25
N TYR A 142 4.54 45.98 24.21
CA TYR A 142 3.81 46.36 25.42
C TYR A 142 3.17 45.14 26.12
N ASN A 143 2.54 44.26 25.33
CA ASN A 143 1.94 43.03 25.84
C ASN A 143 3.02 42.07 26.39
N LEU A 144 4.19 42.03 25.76
CA LEU A 144 5.36 41.29 26.24
C LEU A 144 5.86 41.83 27.59
N ASP A 145 6.15 43.13 27.68
CA ASP A 145 6.71 43.77 28.87
C ASP A 145 5.79 43.61 30.08
N ASN A 146 4.49 43.85 29.90
CA ASN A 146 3.50 43.64 30.94
C ASN A 146 3.45 42.19 31.42
N PHE A 147 3.48 41.22 30.49
CA PHE A 147 3.41 39.80 30.84
C PHE A 147 4.65 39.38 31.63
N LEU A 148 5.85 39.75 31.17
CA LEU A 148 7.11 39.47 31.86
C LEU A 148 7.12 40.08 33.26
N TYR A 149 6.65 41.32 33.41
CA TYR A 149 6.60 41.97 34.73
C TYR A 149 5.62 41.31 35.70
N GLN A 150 4.43 40.92 35.22
CA GLN A 150 3.42 40.23 36.01
C GLN A 150 3.87 38.83 36.45
N HIS A 151 4.78 38.21 35.69
CA HIS A 151 5.30 36.87 35.92
C HIS A 151 6.80 36.86 36.22
N LYS A 152 7.33 37.95 36.79
CA LYS A 152 8.78 38.07 37.12
C LYS A 152 9.26 37.05 38.15
N ASP A 153 8.35 36.44 38.92
CA ASP A 153 8.61 35.33 39.84
C ASP A 153 8.72 33.98 39.13
N LYS A 154 8.31 33.92 37.86
CA LYS A 154 8.44 32.75 37.00
C LYS A 154 9.71 32.92 36.18
N ASP A 155 10.60 31.93 36.27
CA ASP A 155 11.84 31.90 35.51
C ASP A 155 11.55 31.66 34.01
N ILE A 156 11.15 32.71 33.29
CA ILE A 156 10.77 32.65 31.87
C ILE A 156 12.03 32.68 31.01
N LYS A 157 12.25 31.62 30.23
CA LYS A 157 13.42 31.48 29.35
C LYS A 157 13.15 31.92 27.91
N MET A 158 11.93 31.76 27.42
CA MET A 158 11.56 32.07 26.03
C MET A 158 10.14 32.62 25.98
N VAL A 159 9.89 33.58 25.08
CA VAL A 159 8.53 34.08 24.81
C VAL A 159 8.20 33.97 23.32
N GLY A 160 7.29 33.07 22.95
CA GLY A 160 6.76 32.95 21.60
C GLY A 160 5.56 33.87 21.35
N CYS A 161 5.48 34.47 20.16
CA CYS A 161 4.46 35.43 19.77
C CYS A 161 3.61 34.90 18.61
N ASN A 162 2.38 35.43 18.47
CA ASN A 162 1.42 34.94 17.50
C ASN A 162 1.72 35.43 16.08
N THR A 163 1.95 34.51 15.14
CA THR A 163 2.20 34.80 13.72
C THR A 163 0.88 34.96 12.96
N ILE A 164 0.66 36.14 12.41
CA ILE A 164 -0.49 36.48 11.57
C ILE A 164 0.00 36.68 10.13
N MET A 165 -0.57 35.94 9.18
CA MET A 165 -0.21 36.06 7.77
C MET A 165 -0.78 37.35 7.19
N PHE A 166 0.07 38.19 6.60
CA PHE A 166 -0.31 39.38 5.84
C PHE A 166 -0.09 39.14 4.34
N TYR A 167 -1.17 39.02 3.58
CA TYR A 167 -1.15 38.82 2.12
C TYR A 167 -1.14 40.17 1.41
N GLU A 168 0.01 40.55 0.87
CA GLU A 168 0.24 41.86 0.25
C GLU A 168 -0.69 42.12 -0.94
N SER A 169 -0.76 41.16 -1.87
CA SER A 169 -1.61 41.24 -3.09
C SER A 169 -3.09 41.50 -2.82
N ARG A 170 -3.58 41.18 -1.62
CA ARG A 170 -4.98 41.36 -1.21
C ARG A 170 -5.15 42.37 -0.09
N ASN A 171 -4.05 42.85 0.49
CA ASN A 171 -4.00 43.65 1.71
C ASN A 171 -4.89 43.05 2.82
N GLN A 172 -4.66 41.76 3.13
CA GLN A 172 -5.49 40.98 4.08
C GLN A 172 -4.65 40.29 5.14
N TYR A 173 -5.15 40.30 6.38
CA TYR A 173 -4.59 39.57 7.51
C TYR A 173 -5.38 38.28 7.73
N GLN A 174 -4.69 37.16 7.94
CA GLN A 174 -5.31 35.88 8.28
C GLN A 174 -4.50 35.13 9.34
N ASP A 175 -5.19 34.70 10.40
CA ASP A 175 -4.64 33.78 11.38
C ASP A 175 -4.75 32.33 10.85
N ALA A 176 -3.86 32.01 9.91
CA ALA A 176 -3.90 30.75 9.14
C ALA A 176 -2.68 29.85 9.39
N HIS A 177 -1.76 30.24 10.29
CA HIS A 177 -0.55 29.48 10.53
C HIS A 177 -0.87 28.16 11.28
N PRO A 178 -0.27 27.00 10.93
CA PRO A 178 -0.54 25.73 11.61
C PRO A 178 -0.29 25.75 13.13
N LEU A 179 0.60 26.61 13.60
CA LEU A 179 0.92 26.78 15.04
C LEU A 179 0.00 27.76 15.79
N ALA A 180 -0.99 28.34 15.12
CA ALA A 180 -1.94 29.27 15.75
C ALA A 180 -2.71 28.64 16.93
N PHE A 181 -2.81 27.30 16.98
CA PHE A 181 -3.47 26.59 18.08
C PHE A 181 -2.92 26.94 19.47
N LYS A 182 -1.61 27.24 19.57
CA LYS A 182 -0.94 27.64 20.83
C LYS A 182 -1.54 28.90 21.44
N PHE A 183 -2.15 29.76 20.63
CA PHE A 183 -2.66 31.06 21.04
C PHE A 183 -4.19 31.08 21.24
N ARG A 184 -4.90 29.98 20.91
CA ARG A 184 -6.38 29.93 20.96
C ARG A 184 -6.96 30.07 22.35
N LYS A 185 -6.21 29.71 23.41
CA LYS A 185 -6.64 29.85 24.80
C LYS A 185 -6.13 31.15 25.46
N GLY A 186 -5.67 32.12 24.68
CA GLY A 186 -5.03 33.34 25.20
C GLY A 186 -3.55 33.12 25.52
N ASN A 187 -2.99 33.94 26.41
CA ASN A 187 -1.60 33.82 26.86
C ASN A 187 -1.41 32.54 27.66
N GLN A 188 -0.32 31.81 27.42
CA GLN A 188 0.00 30.57 28.09
C GLN A 188 1.41 30.62 28.69
N LEU A 189 1.58 29.98 29.83
CA LEU A 189 2.86 29.73 30.48
C LEU A 189 3.02 28.22 30.61
N VAL A 190 4.07 27.68 30.03
CA VAL A 190 4.30 26.22 29.93
C VAL A 190 5.67 25.92 30.52
N SER A 191 5.72 24.97 31.46
CA SER A 191 6.99 24.52 32.02
C SER A 191 7.81 23.79 30.95
N LEU A 192 9.12 24.02 30.91
CA LEU A 192 9.99 23.50 29.85
C LEU A 192 10.01 21.96 29.78
N ASP A 193 9.96 21.31 30.94
CA ASP A 193 9.87 19.84 31.07
C ASP A 193 8.55 19.24 30.53
N ASN A 194 7.50 20.05 30.45
CA ASN A 194 6.16 19.64 30.01
C ASN A 194 5.85 20.12 28.57
N MET A 195 6.82 20.71 27.86
CA MET A 195 6.62 21.12 26.48
C MET A 195 6.51 19.90 25.56
N GLU A 196 5.31 19.69 25.01
CA GLU A 196 5.08 18.63 24.03
C GLU A 196 4.68 19.21 22.69
N LYS A 197 3.50 19.86 22.62
CA LYS A 197 2.92 20.32 21.35
C LYS A 197 3.46 21.69 20.95
N GLU A 198 3.98 22.43 21.91
CA GLU A 198 4.34 23.84 21.84
C GLU A 198 5.69 24.07 21.14
N ILE A 199 5.80 23.66 19.87
CA ILE A 199 7.01 23.86 19.08
C ILE A 199 7.17 25.32 18.66
N GLN A 200 8.42 25.81 18.59
CA GLN A 200 8.76 27.16 18.14
C GLN A 200 9.76 27.07 16.99
N LEU A 201 9.30 27.36 15.77
CA LEU A 201 10.04 27.14 14.52
C LEU A 201 10.78 28.37 13.99
N SER A 202 10.40 29.56 14.46
CA SER A 202 10.94 30.83 13.98
C SER A 202 11.52 31.62 15.13
N ALA A 203 12.73 32.14 14.94
CA ALA A 203 13.39 33.01 15.90
C ALA A 203 12.82 34.44 15.82
N SER A 204 12.34 34.86 14.66
CA SER A 204 11.71 36.16 14.42
C SER A 204 10.40 36.37 15.18
N THR A 205 9.75 35.27 15.56
CA THR A 205 8.47 35.27 16.29
C THR A 205 8.65 34.93 17.77
N ALA A 206 9.88 35.00 18.29
CA ALA A 206 10.18 34.69 19.68
C ALA A 206 11.21 35.67 20.29
N PHE A 207 11.20 35.74 21.61
CA PHE A 207 12.16 36.46 22.43
C PHE A 207 12.98 35.50 23.28
N PHE A 208 14.27 35.81 23.40
CA PHE A 208 15.27 34.99 24.08
C PHE A 208 16.05 35.83 25.09
N ARG A 209 16.51 35.19 26.16
CA ARG A 209 17.39 35.79 27.17
C ARG A 209 18.81 35.90 26.62
N SER A 210 19.34 37.12 26.54
CA SER A 210 20.67 37.37 25.95
C SER A 210 21.80 36.74 26.76
N ASP A 211 21.68 36.71 28.09
CA ASP A 211 22.66 36.08 28.98
C ASP A 211 22.72 34.56 28.79
N MET A 212 21.57 33.91 28.54
CA MET A 212 21.54 32.47 28.22
C MET A 212 22.20 32.17 26.88
N ILE A 213 21.96 32.99 25.86
CA ILE A 213 22.62 32.86 24.56
C ILE A 213 24.15 32.93 24.74
N ALA A 214 24.63 33.92 25.49
CA ALA A 214 26.05 34.11 25.76
C ALA A 214 26.66 32.97 26.59
N LEU A 215 26.01 32.58 27.69
CA LEU A 215 26.46 31.50 28.58
C LEU A 215 26.61 30.17 27.85
N LYS A 216 25.67 29.88 26.94
CA LYS A 216 25.60 28.60 26.22
C LYS A 216 26.25 28.64 24.84
N ASN A 217 26.76 29.80 24.44
CA ASN A 217 27.44 30.03 23.16
C ASN A 217 26.58 29.59 21.96
N VAL A 218 25.31 30.02 21.94
CA VAL A 218 24.33 29.63 20.91
C VAL A 218 24.38 30.57 19.71
N TYR A 219 24.51 30.02 18.51
CA TYR A 219 24.57 30.77 17.25
C TYR A 219 23.72 30.11 16.18
N PHE A 220 23.34 30.89 15.16
CA PHE A 220 22.75 30.36 13.94
C PHE A 220 23.84 29.65 13.12
N ASP A 221 23.66 28.37 12.79
CA ASP A 221 24.62 27.64 11.96
C ASP A 221 24.46 28.01 10.48
N ALA A 222 25.48 28.65 9.89
CA ALA A 222 25.45 29.08 8.48
C ALA A 222 25.40 27.91 7.47
N ARG A 223 25.66 26.67 7.92
CA ARG A 223 25.53 25.47 7.09
C ARG A 223 24.07 25.04 6.95
N VAL A 224 23.21 25.38 7.91
CA VAL A 224 21.77 25.10 7.88
C VAL A 224 21.11 26.15 7.01
N LYS A 225 20.97 25.84 5.72
CA LYS A 225 20.38 26.72 4.72
C LYS A 225 19.72 25.87 3.62
N PRO A 226 18.70 26.38 2.91
CA PRO A 226 18.15 27.74 2.96
C PRO A 226 17.04 27.95 4.00
N ASN A 227 16.73 26.95 4.83
CA ASN A 227 15.68 27.00 5.84
C ASN A 227 16.08 26.16 7.07
N PHE A 228 15.28 26.29 8.14
CA PHE A 228 15.42 25.58 9.43
C PHE A 228 16.52 26.11 10.36
N GLU A 229 17.29 27.12 9.95
CA GLU A 229 18.29 27.80 10.80
C GLU A 229 17.66 28.37 12.07
N ASP A 230 16.45 28.91 11.97
CA ASP A 230 15.68 29.40 13.11
C ASP A 230 15.33 28.30 14.12
N ALA A 231 14.70 27.22 13.64
CA ALA A 231 14.27 26.11 14.47
C ALA A 231 15.49 25.40 15.10
N HIS A 232 16.60 25.31 14.36
CA HIS A 232 17.89 24.83 14.86
C HIS A 232 18.39 25.71 16.02
N PHE A 233 18.45 27.04 15.83
CA PHE A 233 18.83 27.98 16.88
C PHE A 233 17.96 27.83 18.14
N VAL A 234 16.63 27.78 17.97
CA VAL A 234 15.68 27.63 19.09
C VAL A 234 15.89 26.30 19.83
N ALA A 235 16.06 25.20 19.10
CA ALA A 235 16.30 23.90 19.71
C ALA A 235 17.63 23.86 20.47
N ARG A 236 18.68 24.52 19.97
CA ARG A 236 19.98 24.66 20.66
C ARG A 236 19.89 25.57 21.88
N TYR A 237 19.10 26.64 21.79
CA TYR A 237 18.84 27.54 22.91
C TYR A 237 18.18 26.82 24.09
N LEU A 238 17.23 25.93 23.84
CA LEU A 238 16.52 25.18 24.88
C LEU A 238 17.27 23.93 25.39
N GLN A 239 18.30 23.45 24.69
CA GLN A 239 18.99 22.21 25.05
C GLN A 239 19.64 22.30 26.45
N GLY A 240 19.38 21.31 27.31
CA GLY A 240 19.84 21.29 28.70
C GLY A 240 19.01 22.13 29.68
N GLU A 241 18.00 22.89 29.22
CA GLU A 241 17.11 23.65 30.12
C GLU A 241 15.90 22.81 30.52
N LYS A 242 15.90 22.31 31.76
CA LYS A 242 14.79 21.52 32.31
C LYS A 242 13.93 22.29 33.31
N ILE A 243 14.40 23.45 33.77
CA ILE A 243 13.75 24.28 34.79
C ILE A 243 13.38 25.63 34.18
N GLY A 244 12.21 26.14 34.56
CA GLY A 244 11.69 27.41 34.06
C GLY A 244 10.56 27.21 33.08
N HIS A 245 10.20 28.30 32.38
CA HIS A 245 8.99 28.34 31.57
C HIS A 245 9.24 28.96 30.18
N ALA A 246 8.48 28.48 29.20
CA ALA A 246 8.22 29.18 27.95
C ALA A 246 6.84 29.85 28.03
N ALA A 247 6.76 31.11 27.61
CA ALA A 247 5.50 31.84 27.50
C ALA A 247 5.06 31.92 26.03
N PHE A 248 3.76 31.86 25.77
CA PHE A 248 3.17 32.04 24.43
C PHE A 248 2.10 33.12 24.49
N LEU A 249 2.33 34.26 23.83
CA LEU A 249 1.49 35.44 23.95
C LEU A 249 0.57 35.61 22.74
N ALA A 250 -0.74 35.46 22.95
CA ALA A 250 -1.74 35.53 21.88
C ALA A 250 -1.93 36.95 21.33
N HIS A 251 -1.69 37.96 22.17
CA HIS A 251 -1.92 39.37 21.84
C HIS A 251 -0.66 40.09 21.32
N SER A 252 0.53 39.50 21.45
CA SER A 252 1.74 39.97 20.77
C SER A 252 1.76 39.40 19.35
N LYS A 253 1.25 40.18 18.39
CA LYS A 253 1.06 39.76 17.00
C LYS A 253 2.22 40.18 16.10
N TYR A 254 2.88 39.20 15.50
CA TYR A 254 3.87 39.34 14.44
C TYR A 254 3.17 39.21 13.09
N TYR A 255 3.36 40.17 12.18
CA TYR A 255 2.75 40.13 10.86
C TYR A 255 3.77 39.63 9.82
N TYR A 256 3.61 38.37 9.41
CA TYR A 256 4.43 37.72 8.39
C TYR A 256 3.93 38.09 6.99
N ARG A 257 4.74 38.79 6.19
CA ARG A 257 4.40 39.30 4.87
C ARG A 257 4.57 38.22 3.82
N LYS A 258 3.45 37.80 3.21
CA LYS A 258 3.46 37.03 1.98
C LYS A 258 3.53 37.98 0.78
N ARG A 259 4.76 38.13 0.25
CA ARG A 259 5.08 38.99 -0.91
C ARG A 259 4.36 38.52 -2.17
N GLU A 260 3.96 39.46 -3.03
CA GLU A 260 3.27 39.14 -4.29
C GLU A 260 4.18 38.54 -5.37
N ASP A 261 5.45 38.92 -5.35
CA ASP A 261 6.48 38.51 -6.33
C ASP A 261 7.02 37.09 -6.10
N GLY A 262 6.74 36.48 -4.94
CA GLY A 262 7.26 35.16 -4.57
C GLY A 262 8.78 35.11 -4.36
N SER A 263 9.43 36.26 -4.16
CA SER A 263 10.89 36.37 -4.02
C SER A 263 11.44 35.89 -2.67
N SER A 264 10.59 35.37 -1.77
CA SER A 264 11.01 34.99 -0.43
C SER A 264 11.96 33.77 -0.43
N THR A 265 12.85 33.72 0.56
CA THR A 265 13.79 32.60 0.74
C THR A 265 13.05 31.27 0.89
N LEU A 266 11.91 31.25 1.59
CA LEU A 266 11.11 30.04 1.77
C LEU A 266 10.44 29.58 0.47
N ASP A 267 9.95 30.50 -0.36
CA ASP A 267 9.33 30.16 -1.66
C ASP A 267 10.35 29.56 -2.63
N THR A 268 11.57 30.11 -2.65
CA THR A 268 12.65 29.63 -3.53
C THR A 268 13.44 28.44 -2.95
N SER A 269 13.21 28.06 -1.69
CA SER A 269 13.99 27.01 -1.00
C SER A 269 13.83 25.63 -1.63
N TRP A 270 12.67 25.33 -2.21
CA TRP A 270 12.32 24.00 -2.73
C TRP A 270 13.13 23.58 -3.97
N THR A 271 13.75 24.54 -4.65
CA THR A 271 14.61 24.29 -5.83
C THR A 271 16.10 24.32 -5.49
N LYS A 272 16.48 24.57 -4.22
CA LYS A 272 17.88 24.62 -3.78
C LYS A 272 18.33 23.24 -3.30
N LYS A 273 19.50 22.79 -3.77
CA LYS A 273 20.07 21.47 -3.43
C LYS A 273 20.33 21.31 -1.94
N GLU A 274 20.78 22.38 -1.29
CA GLU A 274 21.15 22.42 0.12
C GLU A 274 19.98 22.07 1.06
N ARG A 275 18.74 22.31 0.63
CA ARG A 275 17.54 21.88 1.36
C ARG A 275 17.48 20.35 1.52
N PHE A 276 18.04 19.59 0.58
CA PHE A 276 18.03 18.13 0.56
C PHE A 276 19.34 17.52 1.05
N THR A 277 20.45 18.27 0.97
CA THR A 277 21.77 17.75 1.37
C THR A 277 22.24 18.28 2.72
N HIS A 278 22.09 19.58 2.98
CA HIS A 278 22.64 20.22 4.17
C HIS A 278 21.66 20.23 5.34
N VAL A 279 20.41 20.67 5.11
CA VAL A 279 19.41 20.80 6.18
C VAL A 279 19.14 19.49 6.93
N PRO A 280 19.03 18.32 6.26
CA PRO A 280 18.84 17.05 6.96
C PRO A 280 20.03 16.67 7.86
N VAL A 281 21.25 17.04 7.45
CA VAL A 281 22.48 16.66 8.15
C VAL A 281 22.78 17.66 9.27
N TYR A 282 22.98 18.93 8.94
CA TYR A 282 23.39 19.96 9.89
C TYR A 282 22.22 20.55 10.68
N GLY A 283 20.99 20.35 10.23
CA GLY A 283 19.77 20.80 10.89
C GLY A 283 19.13 19.69 11.72
N TYR A 284 18.38 18.82 11.05
CA TYR A 284 17.54 17.80 11.72
C TYR A 284 18.37 16.79 12.52
N LEU A 285 19.35 16.15 11.87
CA LEU A 285 20.14 15.10 12.50
C LEU A 285 21.04 15.66 13.60
N ASP A 286 21.65 16.83 13.40
CA ASP A 286 22.47 17.51 14.41
C ASP A 286 21.69 17.75 15.72
N VAL A 287 20.49 18.34 15.64
CA VAL A 287 19.67 18.59 16.84
C VAL A 287 19.29 17.27 17.51
N LEU A 288 18.70 16.34 16.77
CA LEU A 288 18.19 15.09 17.34
C LEU A 288 19.30 14.27 17.99
N LYS A 289 20.42 14.10 17.29
CA LYS A 289 21.58 13.36 17.78
C LYS A 289 22.18 14.06 19.00
N SER A 290 22.31 15.38 18.98
CA SER A 290 22.85 16.12 20.12
C SER A 290 22.01 15.97 21.39
N TYR A 291 20.67 15.96 21.28
CA TYR A 291 19.80 15.70 22.43
C TYR A 291 19.92 14.26 22.92
N ALA A 292 19.91 13.29 22.01
CA ALA A 292 20.06 11.87 22.36
C ALA A 292 21.38 11.59 23.10
N GLU A 293 22.49 12.18 22.63
CA GLU A 293 23.82 11.98 23.23
C GLU A 293 23.99 12.70 24.57
N LYS A 294 23.52 13.96 24.68
CA LYS A 294 23.74 14.77 25.89
C LYS A 294 22.70 14.54 26.99
N GLU A 295 21.47 14.20 26.61
CA GLU A 295 20.34 14.09 27.55
C GLU A 295 19.78 12.66 27.66
N GLY A 296 20.24 11.73 26.83
CA GLY A 296 19.79 10.34 26.79
C GLY A 296 18.43 10.12 26.12
N VAL A 297 17.68 11.20 25.85
CA VAL A 297 16.36 11.16 25.22
C VAL A 297 16.15 12.42 24.38
N VAL A 298 15.39 12.31 23.30
CA VAL A 298 14.95 13.47 22.51
C VAL A 298 13.56 13.91 22.99
N PRO A 299 13.38 15.13 23.52
CA PRO A 299 12.08 15.60 23.97
C PRO A 299 11.01 15.64 22.86
N ALA A 300 9.74 15.43 23.23
CA ALA A 300 8.63 15.32 22.27
C ALA A 300 8.47 16.57 21.39
N ASN A 301 8.60 17.77 21.94
CA ASN A 301 8.57 19.02 21.18
C ASN A 301 9.70 19.12 20.13
N ILE A 302 10.90 18.60 20.44
CA ILE A 302 12.03 18.58 19.49
C ILE A 302 11.78 17.58 18.37
N GLN A 303 11.31 16.37 18.71
CA GLN A 303 10.88 15.38 17.71
C GLN A 303 9.79 15.96 16.78
N ARG A 304 8.77 16.63 17.35
CA ARG A 304 7.67 17.24 16.61
C ARG A 304 8.11 18.38 15.69
N THR A 305 9.15 19.13 16.07
CA THR A 305 9.77 20.16 15.22
C THR A 305 10.30 19.56 13.92
N VAL A 306 11.01 18.43 14.00
CA VAL A 306 11.54 17.75 12.80
C VAL A 306 10.43 17.06 12.01
N ILE A 307 9.47 16.41 12.68
CA ILE A 307 8.32 15.78 12.01
C ILE A 307 7.52 16.83 11.21
N TYR A 308 7.35 18.05 11.73
CA TYR A 308 6.68 19.13 11.03
C TYR A 308 7.32 19.42 9.67
N GLU A 309 8.65 19.51 9.60
CA GLU A 309 9.38 19.73 8.34
C GLU A 309 9.25 18.54 7.38
N ILE A 310 9.37 17.31 7.90
CA ILE A 310 9.27 16.09 7.08
C ILE A 310 7.88 15.95 6.44
N VAL A 311 6.81 16.33 7.14
CA VAL A 311 5.45 16.32 6.59
C VAL A 311 5.35 17.21 5.35
N TRP A 312 6.05 18.34 5.29
CA TRP A 312 6.06 19.18 4.10
C TRP A 312 6.81 18.54 2.93
N TYR A 313 7.91 17.81 3.17
CA TYR A 313 8.54 17.01 2.12
C TYR A 313 7.59 15.94 1.58
N LEU A 314 6.90 15.20 2.44
CA LEU A 314 5.92 14.20 2.00
C LEU A 314 4.84 14.84 1.13
N LYS A 315 4.23 15.95 1.58
CA LYS A 315 3.20 16.64 0.80
C LYS A 315 3.70 17.18 -0.54
N TRP A 316 4.95 17.64 -0.60
CA TRP A 316 5.51 18.25 -1.78
C TRP A 316 6.05 17.23 -2.78
N LEU A 317 6.61 16.10 -2.33
CA LEU A 317 7.28 15.11 -3.19
C LEU A 317 6.44 13.90 -3.53
N THR A 318 5.46 13.53 -2.70
CA THR A 318 4.69 12.31 -2.93
C THR A 318 3.98 12.37 -4.28
N ASN A 319 4.22 11.36 -5.12
CA ASN A 319 3.72 11.26 -6.51
C ASN A 319 4.14 12.42 -7.44
N HIS A 320 5.20 13.15 -7.11
CA HIS A 320 5.67 14.31 -7.87
C HIS A 320 7.18 14.23 -8.17
N GLY A 321 7.64 13.14 -8.80
CA GLY A 321 9.06 12.92 -9.12
C GLY A 321 9.73 14.07 -9.87
N GLY A 322 9.01 14.74 -10.79
CA GLY A 322 9.49 15.90 -11.54
C GLY A 322 9.96 17.08 -10.66
N ARG A 323 9.38 17.25 -9.45
CA ARG A 323 9.80 18.28 -8.51
C ARG A 323 11.21 18.05 -7.95
N SER A 324 11.70 16.82 -8.00
CA SER A 324 13.05 16.43 -7.56
C SER A 324 14.00 16.15 -8.73
N ALA A 325 13.63 16.50 -9.96
CA ALA A 325 14.41 16.16 -11.16
C ALA A 325 15.78 16.87 -11.24
N PHE A 326 15.97 17.96 -10.50
CA PHE A 326 17.25 18.67 -10.41
C PHE A 326 18.29 17.97 -9.50
N LEU A 327 17.88 16.92 -8.78
CA LEU A 327 18.75 16.07 -7.98
C LEU A 327 19.19 14.84 -8.78
N SER A 328 20.45 14.45 -8.65
CA SER A 328 20.94 13.17 -9.17
C SER A 328 20.32 11.98 -8.43
N VAL A 329 20.42 10.79 -9.02
CA VAL A 329 19.94 9.54 -8.37
C VAL A 329 20.66 9.33 -7.03
N ASP A 330 21.97 9.55 -6.98
CA ASP A 330 22.77 9.43 -5.75
C ASP A 330 22.38 10.47 -4.68
N GLU A 331 22.07 11.71 -5.09
CA GLU A 331 21.60 12.77 -4.20
C GLU A 331 20.24 12.39 -3.57
N LYS A 332 19.31 11.85 -4.36
CA LYS A 332 18.00 11.37 -3.87
C LYS A 332 18.15 10.23 -2.87
N GLN A 333 18.97 9.24 -3.20
CA GLN A 333 19.24 8.09 -2.34
C GLN A 333 19.90 8.51 -1.03
N THR A 334 20.88 9.41 -1.10
CA THR A 334 21.53 9.99 0.09
C THR A 334 20.52 10.72 0.97
N PHE A 335 19.63 11.51 0.38
CA PHE A 335 18.58 12.21 1.14
C PHE A 335 17.63 11.24 1.85
N ILE A 336 17.12 10.22 1.14
CA ILE A 336 16.27 9.18 1.75
C ILE A 336 17.00 8.48 2.89
N HIS A 337 18.27 8.13 2.69
CA HIS A 337 19.09 7.49 3.73
C HIS A 337 19.25 8.39 4.97
N ARG A 338 19.53 9.69 4.79
CA ARG A 338 19.60 10.65 5.91
C ARG A 338 18.25 10.80 6.61
N LEU A 339 17.14 10.78 5.89
CA LEU A 339 15.82 10.74 6.53
C LEU A 339 15.65 9.45 7.37
N LYS A 340 16.01 8.28 6.86
CA LYS A 340 15.96 7.02 7.64
C LYS A 340 16.80 7.11 8.92
N GLU A 341 17.99 7.70 8.88
CA GLU A 341 18.80 7.97 10.08
C GLU A 341 18.12 8.92 11.06
N ILE A 342 17.51 10.01 10.58
CA ILE A 342 16.73 10.93 11.40
C ILE A 342 15.60 10.20 12.13
N PHE A 343 14.91 9.31 11.42
CA PHE A 343 13.78 8.56 11.96
C PHE A 343 14.17 7.56 13.07
N VAL A 344 15.46 7.22 13.25
CA VAL A 344 15.93 6.45 14.42
C VAL A 344 15.61 7.19 15.73
N TYR A 345 15.70 8.52 15.74
CA TYR A 345 15.49 9.37 16.91
C TYR A 345 14.04 9.83 17.12
N LEU A 346 13.12 9.40 16.25
CA LEU A 346 11.70 9.79 16.31
C LEU A 346 10.85 8.64 16.83
N ASP A 347 10.14 8.87 17.93
CA ASP A 347 9.35 7.85 18.59
C ASP A 347 8.06 7.54 17.81
N LYS A 348 7.68 6.26 17.82
CA LYS A 348 6.43 5.80 17.20
C LYS A 348 5.21 6.56 17.72
N ASN A 349 5.11 6.75 19.03
CA ASN A 349 4.00 7.46 19.66
C ASN A 349 3.94 8.93 19.26
N THR A 350 5.09 9.60 19.14
CA THR A 350 5.17 11.00 18.68
C THR A 350 4.67 11.14 17.25
N ILE A 351 5.08 10.22 16.36
CA ILE A 351 4.61 10.19 14.96
C ILE A 351 3.10 9.95 14.91
N MET A 352 2.59 8.97 15.66
CA MET A 352 1.17 8.63 15.67
C MET A 352 0.29 9.73 16.26
N ASN A 353 0.78 10.49 17.22
CA ASN A 353 0.10 11.61 17.87
C ASN A 353 0.38 12.98 17.22
N PHE A 354 1.08 13.01 16.08
CA PHE A 354 1.31 14.25 15.34
C PHE A 354 0.05 14.71 14.62
N GLU A 355 -0.32 15.99 14.72
CA GLU A 355 -1.62 16.51 14.26
C GLU A 355 -1.54 17.88 13.58
N LEU A 356 -0.32 18.32 13.25
CA LEU A 356 -0.05 19.61 12.63
C LEU A 356 0.18 19.48 11.12
N ALA A 357 0.22 20.61 10.43
CA ALA A 357 0.48 20.72 9.00
C ALA A 357 -0.45 19.85 8.12
N GLY A 358 -1.63 19.42 8.63
CA GLY A 358 -2.53 18.50 7.94
C GLY A 358 -1.95 17.10 7.72
N ALA A 359 -1.15 16.60 8.68
CA ALA A 359 -0.62 15.24 8.70
C ALA A 359 -1.69 14.22 9.13
N TRP A 360 -2.43 13.71 8.15
CA TRP A 360 -3.43 12.65 8.36
C TRP A 360 -2.79 11.28 8.54
N PHE A 361 -3.61 10.27 8.84
CA PHE A 361 -3.19 8.89 9.05
C PHE A 361 -2.29 8.34 7.92
N PHE A 362 -2.57 8.69 6.65
CA PHE A 362 -1.69 8.42 5.50
C PHE A 362 -0.22 8.75 5.78
N HIS A 363 0.06 9.98 6.21
CA HIS A 363 1.42 10.45 6.45
C HIS A 363 2.06 9.71 7.62
N LYS A 364 1.27 9.36 8.64
CA LYS A 364 1.75 8.63 9.82
C LYS A 364 2.18 7.21 9.47
N VAL A 365 1.33 6.48 8.73
CA VAL A 365 1.67 5.13 8.27
C VAL A 365 2.85 5.19 7.29
N ALA A 366 2.85 6.14 6.36
CA ALA A 366 3.97 6.33 5.44
C ALA A 366 5.30 6.57 6.19
N MET A 367 5.29 7.43 7.21
CA MET A 367 6.47 7.70 8.02
C MET A 367 6.97 6.46 8.79
N LEU A 368 6.06 5.72 9.43
CA LEU A 368 6.41 4.50 10.17
C LEU A 368 6.92 3.40 9.25
N SER A 369 6.23 3.15 8.15
CA SER A 369 6.56 2.01 7.29
C SER A 369 7.78 2.29 6.42
N PHE A 370 7.87 3.45 5.79
CA PHE A 370 8.96 3.72 4.84
C PHE A 370 10.28 4.08 5.52
N PHE A 371 10.25 4.88 6.59
CA PHE A 371 11.48 5.37 7.23
C PHE A 371 11.90 4.57 8.48
N LYS A 372 10.99 3.82 9.12
CA LYS A 372 11.29 3.01 10.32
C LYS A 372 11.07 1.51 10.16
N ASP A 373 10.49 1.05 9.04
CA ASP A 373 10.06 -0.35 8.85
C ASP A 373 9.14 -0.86 9.97
N LEU A 374 8.22 0.00 10.43
CA LEU A 374 7.24 -0.30 11.48
C LEU A 374 5.80 -0.24 10.97
N GLN A 375 4.94 -1.05 11.59
CA GLN A 375 3.49 -1.02 11.40
C GLN A 375 2.80 -0.15 12.48
N PRO A 376 1.66 0.48 12.17
CA PRO A 376 0.84 1.16 13.17
C PRO A 376 0.23 0.15 14.15
N ASP A 377 -0.10 0.59 15.38
CA ASP A 377 -0.74 -0.27 16.40
C ASP A 377 -2.22 -0.58 16.08
N ALA A 378 -2.83 0.24 15.23
CA ALA A 378 -4.20 0.06 14.77
C ALA A 378 -4.34 0.61 13.35
N GLN A 379 -5.24 0.00 12.57
CA GLN A 379 -5.56 0.41 11.20
C GLN A 379 -6.84 1.25 11.17
N ILE A 380 -6.92 2.17 10.20
CA ILE A 380 -8.14 2.93 9.91
C ILE A 380 -8.55 2.65 8.46
N VAL A 381 -9.74 2.08 8.30
CA VAL A 381 -10.39 1.89 7.00
C VAL A 381 -11.42 3.00 6.82
N TYR A 382 -11.29 3.79 5.77
CA TYR A 382 -12.17 4.91 5.46
C TYR A 382 -13.29 4.45 4.52
N VAL A 383 -14.52 4.82 4.84
CA VAL A 383 -15.62 4.76 3.87
C VAL A 383 -15.48 5.99 2.96
N GLU A 384 -15.08 5.75 1.72
CA GLU A 384 -14.72 6.82 0.77
C GLU A 384 -15.91 7.17 -0.15
N LYS A 385 -16.60 6.16 -0.69
CA LYS A 385 -17.71 6.34 -1.65
C LYS A 385 -18.84 5.35 -1.38
N TYR A 386 -20.03 5.69 -1.88
CA TYR A 386 -21.20 4.80 -1.90
C TYR A 386 -21.86 4.88 -3.27
N ASP A 387 -22.12 3.71 -3.86
CA ASP A 387 -22.83 3.53 -5.13
C ASP A 387 -24.26 3.05 -4.82
N PRO A 388 -25.28 3.92 -4.95
CA PRO A 388 -26.65 3.55 -4.63
C PRO A 388 -27.30 2.63 -5.67
N HIS A 389 -26.83 2.63 -6.93
CA HIS A 389 -27.41 1.79 -7.98
C HIS A 389 -26.99 0.34 -7.82
N LYS A 390 -25.71 0.12 -7.50
CA LYS A 390 -25.14 -1.23 -7.29
C LYS A 390 -25.17 -1.68 -5.83
N HIS A 391 -25.65 -0.83 -4.93
CA HIS A 391 -25.64 -1.06 -3.48
C HIS A 391 -24.25 -1.45 -2.95
N MET A 392 -23.22 -0.68 -3.32
CA MET A 392 -21.84 -0.95 -2.94
C MET A 392 -21.21 0.19 -2.16
N VAL A 393 -20.29 -0.12 -1.25
CA VAL A 393 -19.45 0.85 -0.55
C VAL A 393 -18.00 0.71 -0.98
N GLN A 394 -17.29 1.84 -1.14
CA GLN A 394 -15.86 1.85 -1.33
C GLN A 394 -15.14 2.05 0.01
N LEU A 395 -14.35 1.06 0.40
CA LEU A 395 -13.46 1.12 1.55
C LEU A 395 -12.05 1.48 1.09
N ARG A 396 -11.33 2.28 1.89
CA ARG A 396 -9.97 2.74 1.59
C ARG A 396 -9.05 2.62 2.80
N TYR A 397 -7.84 2.10 2.65
CA TYR A 397 -6.84 2.07 3.72
C TYR A 397 -5.40 2.10 3.18
N PHE A 398 -4.41 2.24 4.07
CA PHE A 398 -3.01 2.37 3.70
C PHE A 398 -2.13 1.29 4.35
N THR A 399 -1.16 0.76 3.60
CA THR A 399 -0.27 -0.30 4.06
C THR A 399 1.06 -0.30 3.29
N SER A 400 2.12 -0.86 3.85
CA SER A 400 3.36 -1.13 3.09
C SER A 400 3.28 -2.41 2.26
N LEU A 401 2.52 -3.40 2.72
CA LEU A 401 2.29 -4.67 2.05
C LEU A 401 0.82 -5.08 2.20
N VAL A 402 0.24 -5.62 1.12
CA VAL A 402 -1.12 -6.15 1.17
C VAL A 402 -1.10 -7.50 1.88
N GLY A 403 -1.55 -7.51 3.14
CA GLY A 403 -1.70 -8.73 3.94
C GLY A 403 -3.11 -9.33 3.85
N LEU A 404 -3.54 -10.03 4.90
CA LEU A 404 -4.88 -10.60 4.98
C LEU A 404 -5.96 -9.52 5.11
N GLU A 405 -6.80 -9.38 4.10
CA GLU A 405 -8.02 -8.59 4.16
C GLU A 405 -9.18 -9.51 4.58
N GLN A 406 -9.79 -9.25 5.73
CA GLN A 406 -10.97 -9.98 6.21
C GLN A 406 -12.11 -8.99 6.41
N ILE A 407 -13.03 -8.96 5.45
CA ILE A 407 -14.26 -8.17 5.47
C ILE A 407 -15.39 -9.14 5.77
N THR A 408 -16.26 -8.79 6.72
CA THR A 408 -17.46 -9.60 6.97
C THR A 408 -18.73 -8.76 6.96
N LEU A 409 -19.77 -9.36 6.39
CA LEU A 409 -21.13 -8.84 6.34
C LEU A 409 -21.99 -9.76 7.21
N ASP A 410 -22.49 -9.24 8.33
CA ASP A 410 -23.19 -10.02 9.36
C ASP A 410 -22.44 -11.30 9.82
N GLY A 411 -21.10 -11.23 9.82
CA GLY A 411 -20.21 -12.32 10.21
C GLY A 411 -19.83 -13.30 9.10
N ALA A 412 -20.42 -13.20 7.91
CA ALA A 412 -20.02 -13.96 6.74
C ALA A 412 -18.86 -13.28 5.99
N ASP A 413 -17.86 -14.05 5.54
CA ASP A 413 -16.73 -13.51 4.75
C ASP A 413 -17.23 -12.94 3.42
N ALA A 414 -16.76 -11.74 3.08
CA ALA A 414 -17.11 -11.04 1.85
C ALA A 414 -15.85 -10.70 1.07
N ILE A 415 -15.83 -11.08 -0.21
CA ILE A 415 -14.78 -10.71 -1.15
C ILE A 415 -15.26 -9.46 -1.92
N PRO A 416 -14.41 -8.44 -2.13
CA PRO A 416 -14.77 -7.27 -2.90
C PRO A 416 -15.20 -7.62 -4.33
N ALA A 417 -16.21 -6.92 -4.85
CA ALA A 417 -16.57 -7.00 -6.26
C ALA A 417 -15.49 -6.36 -7.15
N TYR A 418 -14.86 -5.29 -6.67
CA TYR A 418 -13.71 -4.66 -7.33
C TYR A 418 -12.67 -4.27 -6.28
N ALA A 419 -11.40 -4.39 -6.64
CA ALA A 419 -10.28 -4.00 -5.79
C ALA A 419 -9.21 -3.28 -6.61
N LYS A 420 -8.49 -2.37 -5.97
CA LYS A 420 -7.33 -1.70 -6.56
C LYS A 420 -6.26 -1.42 -5.52
N THR A 421 -5.01 -1.66 -5.89
CA THR A 421 -3.82 -1.22 -5.17
C THR A 421 -3.20 -0.02 -5.89
N ILE A 422 -3.00 1.08 -5.18
CA ILE A 422 -2.39 2.31 -5.70
C ILE A 422 -1.02 2.45 -5.06
N ARG A 423 -0.02 2.74 -5.88
CA ARG A 423 1.35 3.00 -5.40
C ARG A 423 1.53 4.50 -5.19
N HIS A 424 1.88 4.89 -3.96
CA HIS A 424 2.39 6.23 -3.69
C HIS A 424 3.92 6.20 -3.67
N GLU A 425 4.54 7.12 -4.42
CA GLU A 425 5.99 7.20 -4.58
C GLU A 425 6.57 8.41 -3.84
N PHE A 426 7.78 8.28 -3.33
CA PHE A 426 8.58 9.36 -2.77
C PHE A 426 9.99 9.28 -3.35
N MET A 427 10.37 10.28 -4.18
CA MET A 427 11.65 10.30 -4.91
C MET A 427 11.97 8.95 -5.59
N ASP A 428 11.03 8.46 -6.40
CA ASP A 428 11.14 7.24 -7.22
C ASP A 428 11.09 5.90 -6.44
N GLU A 429 11.03 5.93 -5.10
CA GLU A 429 10.80 4.75 -4.27
C GLU A 429 9.32 4.60 -3.85
N THR A 430 8.87 3.36 -3.59
CA THR A 430 7.53 3.10 -3.05
C THR A 430 7.44 3.58 -1.61
N LEU A 431 6.72 4.68 -1.37
CA LEU A 431 6.47 5.21 -0.04
C LEU A 431 5.46 4.33 0.72
N ILE A 432 4.31 4.08 0.11
CA ILE A 432 3.20 3.35 0.73
C ILE A 432 2.19 2.91 -0.34
N LEU A 433 1.44 1.86 -0.06
CA LEU A 433 0.32 1.40 -0.88
C LEU A 433 -1.01 1.91 -0.31
N GLU A 434 -1.92 2.33 -1.17
CA GLU A 434 -3.32 2.60 -0.83
C GLU A 434 -4.20 1.49 -1.45
N ARG A 435 -5.09 0.92 -0.65
CA ARG A 435 -6.06 -0.10 -1.09
C ARG A 435 -7.43 0.53 -1.21
N ARG A 436 -8.14 0.24 -2.30
CA ARG A 436 -9.54 0.64 -2.54
C ARG A 436 -10.36 -0.58 -2.89
N LEU A 437 -11.41 -0.85 -2.09
CA LEU A 437 -12.21 -2.07 -2.17
C LEU A 437 -13.68 -1.70 -2.31
N TRP A 438 -14.33 -2.14 -3.38
CA TRP A 438 -15.77 -2.03 -3.57
C TRP A 438 -16.47 -3.27 -3.03
N ILE A 439 -17.22 -3.11 -1.95
CA ILE A 439 -17.93 -4.19 -1.26
C ILE A 439 -19.42 -4.08 -1.57
N ALA A 440 -20.00 -5.14 -2.12
CA ALA A 440 -21.46 -5.26 -2.28
C ALA A 440 -22.11 -5.49 -0.91
N LEU A 441 -23.07 -4.63 -0.54
CA LEU A 441 -23.67 -4.65 0.79
C LEU A 441 -24.85 -5.63 0.89
N GLY A 442 -25.56 -5.90 -0.20
CA GLY A 442 -26.79 -6.68 -0.16
C GLY A 442 -27.77 -6.15 0.89
N ASN A 443 -28.37 -7.05 1.68
CA ASN A 443 -29.29 -6.71 2.78
C ASN A 443 -28.62 -6.70 4.17
N THR A 444 -27.30 -6.54 4.22
CA THR A 444 -26.54 -6.68 5.46
C THR A 444 -26.87 -5.61 6.50
N GLN A 445 -26.77 -5.95 7.78
CA GLN A 445 -27.01 -5.02 8.89
C GLN A 445 -25.72 -4.50 9.51
N ASN A 446 -24.60 -5.20 9.34
CA ASN A 446 -23.31 -4.79 9.89
C ASN A 446 -22.14 -5.18 8.97
N ILE A 447 -21.28 -4.21 8.68
CA ILE A 447 -19.97 -4.45 8.04
C ILE A 447 -18.85 -4.34 9.07
N THR A 448 -17.98 -5.33 9.13
CA THR A 448 -16.74 -5.30 9.92
C THR A 448 -15.53 -5.57 9.03
N VAL A 449 -14.37 -5.05 9.42
CA VAL A 449 -13.13 -5.18 8.65
C VAL A 449 -11.96 -5.43 9.60
N SER A 450 -11.11 -6.39 9.26
CA SER A 450 -9.82 -6.66 9.89
C SER A 450 -8.74 -6.70 8.82
N ILE A 451 -7.61 -6.02 9.06
CA ILE A 451 -6.51 -5.87 8.10
C ILE A 451 -5.25 -6.40 8.76
N SER A 452 -4.67 -7.45 8.20
CA SER A 452 -3.44 -8.09 8.69
C SER A 452 -3.48 -8.46 10.19
N GLY A 453 -4.67 -8.69 10.75
CA GLY A 453 -4.86 -8.99 12.17
C GLY A 453 -4.69 -7.80 13.12
N LEU A 454 -4.52 -6.57 12.61
CA LEU A 454 -4.45 -5.36 13.43
C LEU A 454 -5.85 -4.96 13.94
N PRO A 455 -5.94 -4.33 15.14
CA PRO A 455 -7.15 -3.63 15.55
C PRO A 455 -7.56 -2.60 14.50
N THR A 456 -8.72 -2.78 13.88
CA THR A 456 -9.17 -1.95 12.76
C THR A 456 -10.40 -1.14 13.15
N ARG A 457 -10.45 0.11 12.70
CA ARG A 457 -11.61 0.99 12.87
C ARG A 457 -12.13 1.43 11.51
N ILE A 458 -13.45 1.45 11.36
CA ILE A 458 -14.11 1.99 10.16
C ILE A 458 -14.41 3.47 10.42
N SER A 459 -13.94 4.35 9.54
CA SER A 459 -14.15 5.80 9.60
C SER A 459 -15.18 6.25 8.58
N LEU A 460 -16.28 6.86 9.04
CA LEU A 460 -17.32 7.46 8.21
C LEU A 460 -17.47 8.94 8.59
N GLY A 461 -17.20 9.85 7.64
CA GLY A 461 -17.32 11.29 7.89
C GLY A 461 -16.47 11.82 9.06
N GLY A 462 -15.38 11.12 9.41
CA GLY A 462 -14.50 11.44 10.54
C GLY A 462 -14.87 10.75 11.87
N LYS A 463 -16.04 10.11 11.96
CA LYS A 463 -16.42 9.28 13.12
C LYS A 463 -15.86 7.87 12.95
N GLN A 464 -15.20 7.36 13.99
CA GLN A 464 -14.57 6.02 13.97
C GLN A 464 -15.40 5.00 14.76
N HIS A 465 -15.57 3.82 14.17
CA HIS A 465 -16.34 2.70 14.71
C HIS A 465 -15.41 1.49 14.90
N LYS A 466 -15.42 0.88 16.10
CA LYS A 466 -14.57 -0.28 16.44
C LYS A 466 -15.28 -1.62 16.18
N ASP A 467 -16.58 -1.69 16.44
CA ASP A 467 -17.35 -2.93 16.46
C ASP A 467 -18.15 -3.20 15.17
N GLY A 468 -17.80 -2.48 14.09
CA GLY A 468 -18.52 -2.49 12.82
C GLY A 468 -19.35 -1.25 12.58
N LEU A 469 -19.93 -1.17 11.38
CA LEU A 469 -20.72 -0.03 10.92
C LEU A 469 -22.01 -0.53 10.29
N ASN A 470 -23.14 0.08 10.66
CA ASN A 470 -24.42 -0.24 10.05
C ASN A 470 -24.50 0.41 8.65
N PRO A 471 -24.78 -0.35 7.56
CA PRO A 471 -24.92 0.20 6.22
C PRO A 471 -25.95 1.33 6.09
N CYS A 472 -27.01 1.35 6.89
CA CYS A 472 -27.97 2.46 6.92
C CYS A 472 -27.32 3.80 7.34
N GLU A 473 -26.29 3.77 8.20
CA GLU A 473 -25.53 4.97 8.56
C GLU A 473 -24.71 5.48 7.37
N ILE A 474 -24.15 4.57 6.57
CA ILE A 474 -23.42 4.90 5.33
C ILE A 474 -24.38 5.61 4.37
N VAL A 475 -25.52 4.99 4.06
CA VAL A 475 -26.55 5.55 3.17
C VAL A 475 -26.97 6.93 3.66
N LYS A 476 -27.34 7.06 4.93
CA LYS A 476 -27.75 8.34 5.53
C LYS A 476 -26.66 9.40 5.43
N SER A 477 -25.40 9.05 5.67
CA SER A 477 -24.26 9.97 5.57
C SER A 477 -24.12 10.52 4.15
N PHE A 478 -24.07 9.65 3.14
CA PHE A 478 -23.92 10.09 1.73
C PHE A 478 -25.15 10.84 1.22
N SER A 479 -26.37 10.41 1.59
CA SER A 479 -27.59 11.16 1.24
C SER A 479 -27.61 12.55 1.88
N SER A 480 -27.10 12.71 3.10
CA SER A 480 -27.04 14.02 3.77
C SER A 480 -26.02 14.99 3.15
N MET A 481 -25.01 14.45 2.44
CA MET A 481 -23.99 15.23 1.75
C MET A 481 -24.44 15.77 0.40
N MET A 482 -25.59 15.31 -0.12
CA MET A 482 -26.10 15.75 -1.42
C MET A 482 -26.46 17.25 -1.39
N PRO A 483 -25.84 18.07 -2.24
CA PRO A 483 -26.18 19.48 -2.32
C PRO A 483 -27.61 19.68 -2.86
N LYS A 484 -28.30 20.65 -2.28
CA LYS A 484 -29.66 21.03 -2.68
C LYS A 484 -29.58 22.12 -3.75
N TYR A 485 -29.95 21.77 -4.98
CA TYR A 485 -30.07 22.71 -6.09
C TYR A 485 -31.54 22.86 -6.50
N ALA A 486 -31.86 23.99 -7.12
CA ALA A 486 -33.16 24.17 -7.77
C ALA A 486 -33.32 23.13 -8.89
N LYS A 487 -34.52 22.54 -8.99
CA LYS A 487 -34.84 21.49 -9.95
C LYS A 487 -35.98 21.92 -10.86
N LYS A 488 -35.97 21.47 -12.10
CA LYS A 488 -37.02 21.68 -13.10
C LYS A 488 -37.43 20.34 -13.69
N LYS A 489 -38.75 20.10 -13.80
CA LYS A 489 -39.31 18.82 -14.27
C LYS A 489 -38.83 18.45 -15.68
N ASP A 490 -38.61 19.43 -16.54
CA ASP A 490 -38.18 19.24 -17.93
C ASP A 490 -36.83 18.53 -18.03
N TYR A 491 -35.94 18.79 -17.07
CA TYR A 491 -34.57 18.25 -17.02
C TYR A 491 -34.41 17.06 -16.07
N MET A 492 -35.50 16.58 -15.45
CA MET A 492 -35.41 15.43 -14.54
C MET A 492 -34.90 14.21 -15.31
N ASP A 493 -33.88 13.56 -14.74
CA ASP A 493 -33.17 12.39 -15.30
C ASP A 493 -32.47 12.60 -16.64
N ALA A 494 -32.37 13.85 -17.11
CA ALA A 494 -31.75 14.18 -18.38
C ALA A 494 -30.24 13.90 -18.40
N TRP A 495 -29.67 13.74 -19.60
CA TRP A 495 -28.23 13.71 -19.83
C TRP A 495 -27.79 15.04 -20.43
N VAL A 496 -26.85 15.70 -19.77
CA VAL A 496 -26.27 16.97 -20.23
C VAL A 496 -24.89 16.69 -20.81
N PHE A 497 -24.75 16.92 -22.12
CA PHE A 497 -23.52 16.77 -22.89
C PHE A 497 -22.78 18.11 -22.97
N ILE A 498 -21.45 18.06 -22.93
CA ILE A 498 -20.59 19.22 -23.15
C ILE A 498 -19.22 18.77 -23.65
N ASP A 499 -18.66 19.47 -24.64
CA ASP A 499 -17.24 19.32 -24.97
C ASP A 499 -16.44 20.39 -24.22
N ARG A 500 -16.56 21.66 -24.64
CA ARG A 500 -16.08 22.85 -23.93
C ARG A 500 -17.19 23.87 -23.81
N ASP A 501 -16.98 24.92 -23.03
CA ASP A 501 -17.95 26.02 -22.91
C ASP A 501 -18.12 26.82 -24.21
N MET A 502 -17.05 27.02 -24.99
CA MET A 502 -17.04 27.83 -26.22
C MET A 502 -16.93 27.04 -27.54
N GLN A 503 -16.77 25.71 -27.49
CA GLN A 503 -16.46 24.90 -28.67
C GLN A 503 -17.01 23.47 -28.56
N ALA A 504 -17.49 22.94 -29.68
CA ALA A 504 -17.92 21.55 -29.83
C ALA A 504 -16.95 20.74 -30.74
N ASP A 505 -17.45 19.82 -31.56
CA ASP A 505 -16.69 18.97 -32.50
C ASP A 505 -15.73 17.96 -31.83
N ASP A 506 -16.12 17.43 -30.68
CA ASP A 506 -15.38 16.40 -29.94
C ASP A 506 -16.32 15.26 -29.46
N ASN A 507 -15.83 14.34 -28.63
CA ASN A 507 -16.48 13.08 -28.30
C ASN A 507 -17.93 13.22 -27.79
N ALA A 508 -18.27 14.29 -27.06
CA ALA A 508 -19.62 14.50 -26.57
C ALA A 508 -20.58 14.86 -27.71
N GLU A 509 -20.17 15.68 -28.68
CA GLU A 509 -20.98 16.00 -29.87
C GLU A 509 -21.28 14.74 -30.69
N HIS A 510 -20.28 13.89 -30.90
CA HIS A 510 -20.44 12.63 -31.65
C HIS A 510 -21.38 11.66 -30.93
N LEU A 511 -21.20 11.48 -29.63
CA LEU A 511 -22.06 10.62 -28.83
C LEU A 511 -23.49 11.16 -28.76
N TYR A 512 -23.68 12.48 -28.63
CA TYR A 512 -25.00 13.11 -28.63
C TYR A 512 -25.77 12.74 -29.90
N ARG A 513 -25.14 12.83 -31.08
CA ARG A 513 -25.79 12.46 -32.35
C ARG A 513 -26.21 10.99 -32.35
N TYR A 514 -25.35 10.10 -31.88
CA TYR A 514 -25.66 8.68 -31.78
C TYR A 514 -26.85 8.44 -30.84
N VAL A 515 -26.86 9.04 -29.65
CA VAL A 515 -27.95 8.87 -28.68
C VAL A 515 -29.26 9.42 -29.22
N ARG A 516 -29.25 10.63 -29.81
CA ARG A 516 -30.43 11.22 -30.43
C ARG A 516 -31.04 10.32 -31.51
N LYS A 517 -30.18 9.71 -32.33
CA LYS A 517 -30.61 8.87 -33.46
C LYS A 517 -31.16 7.52 -33.00
N ASN A 518 -30.50 6.86 -32.06
CA ASN A 518 -30.81 5.47 -31.69
C ASN A 518 -31.72 5.36 -30.45
N TYR A 519 -31.82 6.41 -29.63
CA TYR A 519 -32.60 6.45 -28.40
C TYR A 519 -33.40 7.77 -28.29
N PRO A 520 -34.35 8.02 -29.20
CA PRO A 520 -35.06 9.31 -29.31
C PRO A 520 -35.86 9.69 -28.05
N ASP A 521 -36.27 8.71 -27.23
CA ASP A 521 -36.98 8.94 -25.97
C ASP A 521 -36.08 9.43 -24.82
N LYS A 522 -34.75 9.36 -24.98
CA LYS A 522 -33.82 9.87 -23.97
C LYS A 522 -33.78 11.40 -24.00
N LYS A 523 -34.08 12.00 -22.85
CA LYS A 523 -33.93 13.45 -22.65
C LYS A 523 -32.46 13.82 -22.62
N ILE A 524 -31.99 14.39 -23.71
CA ILE A 524 -30.60 14.84 -23.88
C ILE A 524 -30.55 16.32 -24.22
N PHE A 525 -29.53 17.00 -23.68
CA PHE A 525 -29.25 18.41 -23.92
C PHE A 525 -27.76 18.62 -24.14
N PHE A 526 -27.40 19.63 -24.91
CA PHE A 526 -26.00 19.97 -25.21
C PHE A 526 -25.69 21.39 -24.73
N ALA A 527 -24.79 21.53 -23.77
CA ALA A 527 -24.42 22.82 -23.19
C ALA A 527 -23.31 23.49 -23.99
N LEU A 528 -23.52 24.74 -24.39
CA LEU A 528 -22.58 25.54 -25.18
C LEU A 528 -22.86 27.04 -24.95
N LYS A 529 -21.88 27.92 -25.01
CA LYS A 529 -22.11 29.37 -24.99
C LYS A 529 -22.75 29.83 -26.29
N ARG A 530 -23.65 30.82 -26.20
CA ARG A 530 -24.40 31.32 -27.35
C ARG A 530 -23.51 32.00 -28.39
N GLU A 531 -22.39 32.54 -27.95
CA GLU A 531 -21.36 33.19 -28.79
C GLU A 531 -20.44 32.18 -29.49
N SER A 532 -20.58 30.88 -29.24
CA SER A 532 -19.79 29.86 -29.91
C SER A 532 -20.05 29.85 -31.42
N HIS A 533 -18.98 29.69 -32.21
CA HIS A 533 -19.07 29.53 -33.66
C HIS A 533 -19.83 28.25 -34.08
N ASP A 534 -19.95 27.27 -33.18
CA ASP A 534 -20.69 26.03 -33.42
C ASP A 534 -22.20 26.15 -33.15
N TRP A 535 -22.65 27.18 -32.44
CA TRP A 535 -24.06 27.29 -31.99
C TRP A 535 -25.05 27.19 -33.15
N ALA A 536 -24.89 28.04 -34.17
CA ALA A 536 -25.81 28.09 -35.31
C ALA A 536 -25.83 26.78 -36.11
N ARG A 537 -24.68 26.10 -36.21
CA ARG A 537 -24.55 24.79 -36.88
C ARG A 537 -25.35 23.73 -36.12
N LEU A 538 -25.13 23.62 -34.81
CA LEU A 538 -25.78 22.61 -33.98
C LEU A 538 -27.28 22.85 -33.83
N GLU A 539 -27.72 24.11 -33.75
CA GLU A 539 -29.13 24.48 -33.75
C GLU A 539 -29.82 24.03 -35.04
N LYS A 540 -29.19 24.29 -36.19
CA LYS A 540 -29.69 23.83 -37.50
C LYS A 540 -29.71 22.30 -37.62
N GLU A 541 -28.76 21.61 -37.00
CA GLU A 541 -28.73 20.15 -36.92
C GLU A 541 -29.79 19.57 -35.95
N GLY A 542 -30.55 20.41 -35.24
CA GLY A 542 -31.61 20.00 -34.31
C GLY A 542 -31.11 19.57 -32.92
N PHE A 543 -30.00 20.15 -32.45
CA PHE A 543 -29.52 19.91 -31.08
C PHE A 543 -30.42 20.64 -30.07
N ASN A 544 -30.68 20.01 -28.93
CA ASN A 544 -31.34 20.64 -27.79
C ASN A 544 -30.30 21.45 -27.02
N LEU A 545 -30.02 22.67 -27.49
CA LEU A 545 -28.97 23.51 -26.92
C LEU A 545 -29.38 24.14 -25.57
N LEU A 546 -28.44 24.14 -24.63
CA LEU A 546 -28.52 24.87 -23.38
C LEU A 546 -27.42 25.94 -23.36
N GLU A 547 -27.83 27.21 -23.23
CA GLU A 547 -26.87 28.31 -23.09
C GLU A 547 -26.04 28.14 -21.82
N PHE A 548 -24.74 27.93 -21.98
CA PHE A 548 -23.83 27.65 -20.88
C PHE A 548 -23.82 28.79 -19.86
N GLY A 549 -24.03 28.44 -18.59
CA GLY A 549 -24.07 29.39 -17.47
C GLY A 549 -25.41 30.12 -17.30
N SER A 550 -26.37 29.92 -18.21
CA SER A 550 -27.72 30.45 -18.07
C SER A 550 -28.46 29.83 -16.87
N THR A 551 -29.58 30.45 -16.48
CA THR A 551 -30.47 29.91 -15.44
C THR A 551 -30.97 28.51 -15.82
N GLU A 552 -31.25 28.27 -17.10
CA GLU A 552 -31.72 26.96 -17.57
C GLU A 552 -30.63 25.90 -17.53
N HIS A 553 -29.38 26.25 -17.86
CA HIS A 553 -28.25 25.34 -17.68
C HIS A 553 -28.04 24.97 -16.21
N ILE A 554 -28.14 25.94 -15.30
CA ILE A 554 -28.05 25.71 -13.86
C ILE A 554 -29.17 24.78 -13.36
N LEU A 555 -30.41 24.99 -13.81
CA LEU A 555 -31.55 24.13 -13.50
C LEU A 555 -31.40 22.72 -14.09
N ALA A 556 -30.85 22.61 -15.29
CA ALA A 556 -30.54 21.34 -15.93
C ALA A 556 -29.49 20.55 -15.13
N LEU A 557 -28.37 21.18 -14.78
CA LEU A 557 -27.35 20.56 -13.91
C LEU A 557 -27.93 20.15 -12.55
N GLY A 558 -28.80 20.98 -11.97
CA GLY A 558 -29.50 20.65 -10.71
C GLY A 558 -30.41 19.41 -10.80
N SER A 559 -30.93 19.09 -11.98
CA SER A 559 -31.97 18.07 -12.21
C SER A 559 -31.50 16.81 -12.96
N CYS A 560 -30.40 16.91 -13.71
CA CYS A 560 -29.89 15.84 -14.57
C CYS A 560 -29.43 14.61 -13.77
N SER A 561 -29.48 13.45 -14.42
CA SER A 561 -28.87 12.21 -13.89
C SER A 561 -27.41 12.08 -14.30
N LYS A 562 -27.02 12.65 -15.45
CA LYS A 562 -25.68 12.51 -16.02
C LYS A 562 -25.13 13.82 -16.56
N VAL A 563 -23.84 14.04 -16.28
CA VAL A 563 -23.01 15.06 -16.94
C VAL A 563 -21.98 14.31 -17.77
N ILE A 564 -22.06 14.44 -19.09
CA ILE A 564 -21.25 13.69 -20.05
C ILE A 564 -20.32 14.67 -20.75
N SER A 565 -19.01 14.47 -20.62
CA SER A 565 -18.04 15.46 -21.07
C SER A 565 -16.76 14.90 -21.63
N SER A 566 -16.26 15.52 -22.70
CA SER A 566 -14.90 15.26 -23.23
C SER A 566 -13.80 15.88 -22.35
N HIS A 567 -14.16 16.81 -21.47
CA HIS A 567 -13.23 17.52 -20.59
C HIS A 567 -13.60 17.37 -19.09
N ALA A 568 -12.60 17.50 -18.21
CA ALA A 568 -12.77 17.42 -16.75
C ALA A 568 -12.34 18.72 -16.05
N ASN A 569 -12.38 19.86 -16.74
CA ASN A 569 -12.02 21.17 -16.20
C ASN A 569 -12.99 21.62 -15.09
N TYR A 570 -12.55 22.54 -14.23
CA TYR A 570 -13.31 22.97 -13.05
C TYR A 570 -14.71 23.51 -13.38
N TYR A 571 -14.84 24.25 -14.50
CA TYR A 571 -16.13 24.77 -14.95
C TYR A 571 -17.13 23.68 -15.39
N ILE A 572 -16.69 22.44 -15.54
CA ILE A 572 -17.53 21.28 -15.87
C ILE A 572 -17.85 20.49 -14.60
N THR A 573 -16.87 20.29 -13.72
CA THR A 573 -17.04 19.42 -12.54
C THR A 573 -17.57 20.16 -11.31
N ASN A 574 -17.50 21.50 -11.26
CA ASN A 574 -17.78 22.28 -10.05
C ASN A 574 -18.51 23.60 -10.33
N LEU A 575 -19.25 23.72 -11.44
CA LEU A 575 -19.93 24.97 -11.80
C LEU A 575 -20.91 25.47 -10.72
N LEU A 576 -21.66 24.56 -10.10
CA LEU A 576 -22.59 24.88 -9.00
C LEU A 576 -21.91 24.93 -7.61
N GLY A 577 -20.58 24.74 -7.57
CA GLY A 577 -19.77 24.70 -6.35
C GLY A 577 -19.20 23.31 -6.02
N PRO A 578 -18.60 23.16 -4.83
CA PRO A 578 -18.05 21.88 -4.36
C PRO A 578 -19.13 20.79 -4.32
N LYS A 579 -18.76 19.54 -4.68
CA LYS A 579 -19.67 18.38 -4.68
C LYS A 579 -20.85 18.47 -5.66
N MET A 580 -20.77 19.30 -6.70
CA MET A 580 -21.82 19.38 -7.73
C MET A 580 -22.19 18.01 -8.32
N LEU A 581 -21.20 17.16 -8.53
CA LEU A 581 -21.40 15.83 -9.12
C LEU A 581 -22.00 14.81 -8.16
N THR A 582 -22.01 15.07 -6.85
CA THR A 582 -22.55 14.13 -5.87
C THR A 582 -24.03 13.85 -6.11
N GLY A 583 -24.34 12.57 -6.33
CA GLY A 583 -25.67 12.09 -6.70
C GLY A 583 -25.99 12.14 -8.20
N ARG A 584 -24.98 12.37 -9.05
CA ARG A 584 -25.06 12.36 -10.51
C ARG A 584 -23.90 11.54 -11.07
N HIS A 585 -24.08 10.91 -12.21
CA HIS A 585 -22.97 10.24 -12.88
C HIS A 585 -22.21 11.22 -13.76
N PHE A 586 -20.93 11.42 -13.47
CA PHE A 586 -20.01 12.09 -14.38
C PHE A 586 -19.33 11.07 -15.30
N VAL A 587 -19.49 11.28 -16.60
CA VAL A 587 -18.92 10.47 -17.66
C VAL A 587 -17.82 11.28 -18.34
N PHE A 588 -16.59 10.80 -18.22
CA PHE A 588 -15.42 11.42 -18.83
C PHE A 588 -15.06 10.68 -20.13
N LEU A 589 -15.42 11.29 -21.26
CA LEU A 589 -15.19 10.75 -22.60
C LEU A 589 -13.76 10.97 -23.11
N GLN A 590 -13.01 11.87 -22.45
CA GLN A 590 -11.69 12.37 -22.83
C GLN A 590 -11.66 13.15 -24.15
N HIS A 591 -10.77 14.14 -24.24
CA HIS A 591 -10.48 14.88 -25.48
C HIS A 591 -9.40 14.21 -26.34
N GLY A 592 -8.64 13.29 -25.74
CA GLY A 592 -7.56 12.58 -26.41
C GLY A 592 -7.00 11.48 -25.52
N VAL A 593 -6.22 10.59 -26.13
CA VAL A 593 -5.67 9.42 -25.44
C VAL A 593 -4.71 9.84 -24.32
N THR A 594 -4.98 9.38 -23.10
CA THR A 594 -4.14 9.59 -21.91
C THR A 594 -2.90 8.69 -21.99
N LYS A 595 -1.98 9.05 -22.88
CA LYS A 595 -0.70 8.36 -23.11
C LYS A 595 0.37 8.69 -22.07
N ASP A 596 0.23 9.84 -21.41
CA ASP A 596 1.10 10.40 -20.39
C ASP A 596 0.38 10.42 -19.03
N ASP A 597 1.12 10.52 -17.93
CA ASP A 597 0.55 10.45 -16.58
C ASP A 597 -0.12 11.78 -16.17
N LEU A 598 -1.45 11.74 -16.11
CA LEU A 598 -2.37 12.80 -15.69
C LEU A 598 -2.97 12.55 -14.30
N SER A 599 -2.49 11.54 -13.55
CA SER A 599 -3.07 11.15 -12.25
C SER A 599 -3.12 12.30 -11.25
N ALA A 600 -2.09 13.16 -11.21
CA ALA A 600 -2.05 14.33 -10.33
C ALA A 600 -3.23 15.31 -10.54
N TRP A 601 -3.79 15.38 -11.75
CA TRP A 601 -4.96 16.21 -12.05
C TRP A 601 -6.25 15.42 -11.96
N LEU A 602 -6.30 14.23 -12.56
CA LEU A 602 -7.53 13.42 -12.63
C LEU A 602 -7.95 12.84 -11.28
N ASN A 603 -7.02 12.58 -10.36
CA ASN A 603 -7.34 12.13 -9.00
C ASN A 603 -7.94 13.26 -8.14
N THR A 604 -7.84 14.53 -8.55
CA THR A 604 -8.45 15.67 -7.83
C THR A 604 -9.92 15.86 -8.16
N LYS A 605 -10.46 15.10 -9.12
CA LYS A 605 -11.86 15.19 -9.52
C LYS A 605 -12.72 14.45 -8.50
N ASP A 606 -13.71 15.15 -7.96
CA ASP A 606 -14.56 14.65 -6.88
C ASP A 606 -15.23 13.30 -7.26
N GLU A 607 -15.74 13.19 -8.49
CA GLU A 607 -16.43 11.99 -8.99
C GLU A 607 -16.22 11.79 -10.50
N ILE A 608 -15.56 10.70 -10.91
CA ILE A 608 -15.63 10.14 -12.27
C ILE A 608 -16.24 8.74 -12.12
N ASN A 609 -17.42 8.54 -12.69
CA ASN A 609 -18.17 7.29 -12.58
C ASN A 609 -17.95 6.39 -13.80
N CYS A 610 -17.63 6.99 -14.95
CA CYS A 610 -17.30 6.31 -16.19
C CYS A 610 -16.16 7.05 -16.88
N PHE A 611 -15.02 6.38 -17.02
CA PHE A 611 -13.80 6.85 -17.66
C PHE A 611 -13.60 6.05 -18.94
N ILE A 612 -13.86 6.67 -20.08
CA ILE A 612 -13.75 6.01 -21.40
C ILE A 612 -12.31 5.99 -21.86
N THR A 613 -11.79 4.84 -22.28
CA THR A 613 -10.46 4.67 -22.88
C THR A 613 -10.55 4.11 -24.29
N SER A 614 -9.49 4.34 -25.05
CA SER A 614 -9.39 4.04 -26.49
C SER A 614 -8.43 2.90 -26.83
N SER A 615 -7.46 2.61 -25.95
CA SER A 615 -6.47 1.55 -26.15
C SER A 615 -6.30 0.67 -24.91
N PRO A 616 -5.93 -0.62 -25.07
CA PRO A 616 -5.67 -1.51 -23.93
C PRO A 616 -4.58 -0.97 -23.01
N ALA A 617 -3.50 -0.41 -23.57
CA ALA A 617 -2.41 0.15 -22.77
C ALA A 617 -2.86 1.36 -21.94
N GLU A 618 -3.72 2.23 -22.50
CA GLU A 618 -4.35 3.32 -21.76
C GLU A 618 -5.24 2.78 -20.63
N TYR A 619 -6.12 1.83 -20.95
CA TYR A 619 -6.98 1.15 -19.98
C TYR A 619 -6.16 0.63 -18.78
N HIS A 620 -5.15 -0.22 -19.05
CA HIS A 620 -4.29 -0.81 -18.02
C HIS A 620 -3.53 0.24 -17.21
N SER A 621 -3.02 1.30 -17.86
CA SER A 621 -2.30 2.38 -17.17
C SER A 621 -3.15 3.12 -16.12
N ILE A 622 -4.48 3.02 -16.23
CA ILE A 622 -5.44 3.66 -15.33
C ILE A 622 -6.06 2.63 -14.38
N SER A 623 -6.52 1.47 -14.86
CA SER A 623 -7.30 0.49 -14.10
C SER A 623 -6.49 -0.45 -13.23
N ASP A 624 -5.25 -0.78 -13.63
CA ASP A 624 -4.51 -1.87 -13.01
C ASP A 624 -3.88 -1.47 -11.68
N ASP A 625 -3.45 -2.48 -10.94
CA ASP A 625 -2.74 -2.32 -9.67
C ASP A 625 -1.38 -1.63 -9.85
N LEU A 626 -0.93 -0.96 -8.78
CA LEU A 626 0.33 -0.23 -8.68
C LEU A 626 0.44 1.02 -9.58
N THR A 627 -0.63 1.35 -10.30
CA THR A 627 -0.76 2.64 -10.99
C THR A 627 -1.05 3.77 -9.99
N LYS A 628 -0.85 5.03 -10.41
CA LYS A 628 -1.11 6.23 -9.59
C LYS A 628 -2.58 6.67 -9.61
N TYR A 629 -3.36 6.16 -10.55
CA TYR A 629 -4.77 6.54 -10.71
C TYR A 629 -5.64 5.91 -9.64
N PHE A 630 -6.74 6.57 -9.27
CA PHE A 630 -7.67 6.08 -8.24
C PHE A 630 -8.76 5.12 -8.77
N TYR A 631 -8.81 4.90 -10.08
CA TYR A 631 -9.93 4.27 -10.79
C TYR A 631 -9.65 2.78 -11.04
N SER A 632 -10.62 1.93 -10.72
CA SER A 632 -10.53 0.47 -10.90
C SER A 632 -11.24 0.02 -12.18
N LYS A 633 -11.28 -1.30 -12.45
CA LYS A 633 -12.11 -1.88 -13.52
C LYS A 633 -13.60 -1.52 -13.41
N LYS A 634 -14.08 -1.05 -12.25
CA LYS A 634 -15.46 -0.55 -12.07
C LYS A 634 -15.73 0.75 -12.83
N GLU A 635 -14.75 1.67 -12.83
CA GLU A 635 -14.93 3.01 -13.36
C GLU A 635 -14.37 3.19 -14.78
N VAL A 636 -13.41 2.35 -15.20
CA VAL A 636 -12.69 2.49 -16.47
C VAL A 636 -13.27 1.54 -17.52
N PHE A 637 -13.55 2.04 -18.72
CA PHE A 637 -14.17 1.27 -19.80
C PHE A 637 -13.39 1.43 -21.10
N LEU A 638 -12.94 0.30 -21.67
CA LEU A 638 -12.32 0.28 -23.00
C LEU A 638 -13.43 0.23 -24.07
N THR A 639 -13.75 1.37 -24.69
CA THR A 639 -14.81 1.44 -25.72
C THR A 639 -14.34 1.92 -27.08
N GLY A 640 -13.16 2.54 -27.15
CA GLY A 640 -12.83 3.45 -28.25
C GLY A 640 -13.48 4.81 -28.03
N PHE A 641 -13.05 5.83 -28.76
CA PHE A 641 -13.65 7.16 -28.65
C PHE A 641 -14.84 7.33 -29.59
N PRO A 642 -15.96 7.94 -29.14
CA PRO A 642 -17.12 8.21 -29.99
C PRO A 642 -16.79 8.86 -31.34
N ARG A 643 -15.87 9.84 -31.36
CA ARG A 643 -15.47 10.51 -32.61
C ARG A 643 -14.74 9.62 -33.61
N HIS A 644 -14.12 8.52 -33.15
CA HIS A 644 -13.42 7.58 -34.02
C HIS A 644 -14.35 6.86 -34.97
N ASP A 645 -15.65 6.75 -34.67
CA ASP A 645 -16.64 6.19 -35.61
C ASP A 645 -16.71 6.99 -36.91
N ARG A 646 -16.65 8.32 -36.82
CA ARG A 646 -16.60 9.18 -38.00
C ARG A 646 -15.29 9.01 -38.76
N LEU A 647 -14.16 8.91 -38.06
CA LEU A 647 -12.84 8.81 -38.68
C LEU A 647 -12.64 7.46 -39.38
N VAL A 648 -13.13 6.37 -38.80
CA VAL A 648 -12.99 5.01 -39.35
C VAL A 648 -13.97 4.76 -40.50
N ASN A 649 -15.21 5.24 -40.41
CA ASN A 649 -16.23 5.04 -41.46
C ASN A 649 -16.04 5.97 -42.67
N ASN A 650 -14.97 6.77 -42.70
CA ASN A 650 -14.73 7.71 -43.78
C ASN A 650 -14.04 7.03 -44.96
N ASN A 651 -14.76 6.86 -46.07
CA ASN A 651 -14.24 6.27 -47.31
C ASN A 651 -13.48 7.26 -48.21
N ARG A 652 -13.14 8.45 -47.69
CA ARG A 652 -12.43 9.47 -48.47
C ARG A 652 -10.93 9.16 -48.53
N GLU A 653 -10.40 9.03 -49.73
CA GLU A 653 -8.94 8.98 -49.96
C GLU A 653 -8.27 10.26 -49.42
N PRO A 654 -7.17 10.15 -48.66
CA PRO A 654 -6.50 11.30 -48.09
C PRO A 654 -5.98 12.25 -49.18
N GLU A 655 -6.13 13.55 -48.96
CA GLU A 655 -5.50 14.56 -49.80
C GLU A 655 -3.98 14.48 -49.61
N LYS A 656 -3.20 14.85 -50.64
CA LYS A 656 -1.76 15.07 -50.49
C LYS A 656 -1.51 16.32 -49.64
N LEU A 657 -1.76 16.21 -48.35
CA LEU A 657 -1.70 17.28 -47.36
C LEU A 657 -0.81 16.85 -46.19
N ILE A 658 0.19 17.68 -45.92
CA ILE A 658 1.04 17.62 -44.72
C ILE A 658 0.43 18.55 -43.69
N VAL A 659 0.05 18.04 -42.53
CA VAL A 659 -0.42 18.88 -41.42
C VAL A 659 0.66 19.00 -40.34
N ILE A 660 0.97 20.23 -39.94
CA ILE A 660 1.90 20.54 -38.85
C ILE A 660 1.07 20.97 -37.65
N MET A 661 1.11 20.20 -36.56
CA MET A 661 0.23 20.40 -35.40
C MET A 661 0.98 20.18 -34.08
N PRO A 662 1.81 21.14 -33.63
CA PRO A 662 2.53 21.05 -32.36
C PRO A 662 1.63 21.26 -31.15
N THR A 663 2.01 20.65 -30.01
CA THR A 663 1.41 20.96 -28.70
C THR A 663 2.07 22.16 -28.01
N TRP A 664 1.59 22.53 -26.84
CA TRP A 664 2.02 23.70 -26.07
C TRP A 664 2.96 23.36 -24.90
N ARG A 665 3.64 24.35 -24.32
CA ARG A 665 4.43 24.19 -23.08
C ARG A 665 3.88 25.12 -21.99
N GLN A 666 3.70 24.58 -20.79
CA GLN A 666 3.17 25.35 -19.66
C GLN A 666 4.12 26.46 -19.20
N THR A 667 5.43 26.25 -19.36
CA THR A 667 6.49 27.15 -18.91
C THR A 667 6.61 28.42 -19.76
N ILE A 668 6.11 28.42 -21.01
CA ILE A 668 6.30 29.51 -21.97
C ILE A 668 5.01 30.27 -22.30
N VAL A 669 3.83 29.74 -21.98
CA VAL A 669 2.56 30.45 -22.16
C VAL A 669 2.23 31.25 -20.90
N GLY A 670 1.50 32.36 -21.05
CA GLY A 670 1.17 33.20 -19.90
C GLY A 670 0.19 32.54 -18.91
N LYS A 671 0.08 33.19 -17.75
CA LYS A 671 -0.78 32.74 -16.64
C LYS A 671 -2.26 32.78 -17.04
N VAL A 672 -3.04 31.85 -16.48
CA VAL A 672 -4.51 31.79 -16.69
C VAL A 672 -5.17 33.02 -16.09
N LEU A 673 -6.12 33.60 -16.81
CA LEU A 673 -6.94 34.73 -16.41
C LEU A 673 -8.30 34.23 -15.89
N GLY A 674 -8.59 34.50 -14.61
CA GLY A 674 -9.88 34.11 -14.00
C GLY A 674 -10.03 32.59 -13.80
N ASP A 675 -11.28 32.11 -13.92
CA ASP A 675 -11.67 30.71 -13.69
C ASP A 675 -11.85 29.91 -15.01
N GLY A 676 -11.47 30.48 -16.17
CA GLY A 676 -11.60 29.88 -17.51
C GLY A 676 -10.26 29.40 -18.11
N ASP A 677 -10.23 29.13 -19.42
CA ASP A 677 -9.03 28.65 -20.14
C ASP A 677 -8.22 29.79 -20.81
N GLU A 678 -8.63 31.05 -20.66
CA GLU A 678 -7.96 32.23 -21.23
C GLU A 678 -6.64 32.54 -20.52
N ARG A 679 -5.62 33.00 -21.25
CA ARG A 679 -4.27 33.25 -20.73
C ARG A 679 -3.75 34.63 -21.12
N ALA A 680 -2.98 35.24 -20.23
CA ALA A 680 -2.19 36.42 -20.57
C ALA A 680 -1.15 36.10 -21.65
N ILE A 681 -0.76 37.10 -22.43
CA ILE A 681 0.34 36.99 -23.39
C ILE A 681 1.68 37.03 -22.65
N ASN A 682 2.57 36.07 -22.92
CA ASN A 682 3.95 36.11 -22.47
C ASN A 682 4.81 36.86 -23.50
N PRO A 683 5.37 38.04 -23.17
CA PRO A 683 6.19 38.80 -24.12
C PRO A 683 7.46 38.05 -24.55
N LEU A 684 7.96 37.11 -23.74
CA LEU A 684 9.17 36.33 -24.01
C LEU A 684 8.90 35.02 -24.77
N PHE A 685 7.67 34.79 -25.26
CA PHE A 685 7.31 33.53 -25.92
C PHE A 685 8.20 33.22 -27.14
N MET A 686 8.47 34.21 -27.97
CA MET A 686 9.27 34.05 -29.20
C MET A 686 10.78 33.86 -28.94
N GLU A 687 11.24 34.08 -27.70
CA GLU A 687 12.62 33.79 -27.28
C GLU A 687 12.78 32.31 -26.87
N SER A 688 11.67 31.57 -26.75
CA SER A 688 11.72 30.16 -26.37
C SER A 688 12.23 29.26 -27.50
N ASP A 689 12.98 28.22 -27.14
CA ASP A 689 13.41 27.17 -28.07
C ASP A 689 12.22 26.59 -28.85
N PHE A 690 11.07 26.41 -28.20
CA PHE A 690 9.85 25.95 -28.85
C PHE A 690 9.45 26.83 -30.05
N ALA A 691 9.31 28.13 -29.82
CA ALA A 691 8.86 29.06 -30.85
C ALA A 691 9.90 29.17 -31.98
N LEU A 692 11.18 29.26 -31.61
CA LEU A 692 12.29 29.35 -32.57
C LEU A 692 12.36 28.12 -33.49
N ARG A 693 12.23 26.91 -32.94
CA ARG A 693 12.31 25.66 -33.73
C ARG A 693 11.14 25.49 -34.67
N TRP A 694 9.91 25.73 -34.21
CA TRP A 694 8.73 25.63 -35.09
C TRP A 694 8.69 26.73 -36.16
N LYS A 695 9.12 27.96 -35.82
CA LYS A 695 9.29 29.04 -36.80
C LYS A 695 10.29 28.65 -37.89
N SER A 696 11.44 28.09 -37.49
CA SER A 696 12.47 27.58 -38.42
C SER A 696 11.92 26.52 -39.38
N VAL A 697 11.14 25.55 -38.88
CA VAL A 697 10.52 24.52 -39.73
C VAL A 697 9.52 25.12 -40.71
N LEU A 698 8.63 26.01 -40.25
CA LEU A 698 7.60 26.63 -41.10
C LEU A 698 8.20 27.51 -42.20
N GLN A 699 9.32 28.18 -41.92
CA GLN A 699 10.01 29.06 -42.86
C GLN A 699 11.11 28.36 -43.68
N SER A 700 11.31 27.06 -43.48
CA SER A 700 12.40 26.34 -44.14
C SER A 700 12.17 26.24 -45.66
N PRO A 701 13.16 26.64 -46.49
CA PRO A 701 13.09 26.44 -47.94
C PRO A 701 12.97 24.96 -48.34
N GLN A 702 13.40 24.04 -47.48
CA GLN A 702 13.30 22.59 -47.74
C GLN A 702 11.85 22.11 -47.69
N LEU A 703 11.02 22.67 -46.79
CA LEU A 703 9.61 22.32 -46.69
C LEU A 703 8.88 22.68 -47.98
N GLU A 704 9.07 23.91 -48.46
CA GLU A 704 8.47 24.39 -49.71
C GLU A 704 8.95 23.57 -50.92
N LYS A 705 10.26 23.29 -50.99
CA LYS A 705 10.84 22.46 -52.05
C LYS A 705 10.19 21.06 -52.09
N TYR A 706 10.05 20.39 -50.96
CA TYR A 706 9.46 19.05 -50.93
C TYR A 706 7.96 19.06 -51.19
N ALA A 707 7.24 20.06 -50.66
CA ALA A 707 5.82 20.26 -50.97
C ALA A 707 5.59 20.38 -52.48
N LYS A 708 6.37 21.23 -53.17
CA LYS A 708 6.30 21.38 -54.63
C LYS A 708 6.75 20.13 -55.39
N GLN A 709 7.88 19.54 -54.99
CA GLN A 709 8.48 18.38 -55.68
C GLN A 709 7.54 17.15 -55.68
N TYR A 710 6.85 16.88 -54.57
CA TYR A 710 5.99 15.70 -54.43
C TYR A 710 4.49 16.00 -54.60
N ASN A 711 4.15 17.25 -54.93
CA ASN A 711 2.79 17.76 -55.06
C ASN A 711 1.94 17.58 -53.79
N TYR A 712 2.48 18.05 -52.64
CA TYR A 712 1.79 18.11 -51.36
C TYR A 712 1.48 19.56 -50.98
N ARG A 713 0.29 19.77 -50.42
CA ARG A 713 -0.07 21.00 -49.69
C ARG A 713 0.43 20.91 -48.26
N VAL A 714 0.61 22.06 -47.62
CA VAL A 714 1.00 22.14 -46.20
C VAL A 714 -0.06 22.94 -45.46
N ALA A 715 -0.49 22.43 -44.31
CA ALA A 715 -1.34 23.17 -43.37
C ALA A 715 -0.66 23.27 -42.01
N PHE A 716 -0.81 24.42 -41.36
CA PHE A 716 -0.38 24.65 -39.98
C PHE A 716 -1.61 24.81 -39.10
N PHE A 717 -1.71 23.96 -38.08
CA PHE A 717 -2.77 23.99 -37.08
C PHE A 717 -2.16 24.19 -35.69
N PRO A 718 -2.03 25.43 -35.20
CA PRO A 718 -1.50 25.69 -33.87
C PRO A 718 -2.48 25.23 -32.78
N HIS A 719 -1.95 24.69 -31.68
CA HIS A 719 -2.76 24.43 -30.49
C HIS A 719 -3.45 25.71 -29.98
N PHE A 720 -4.65 25.61 -29.38
CA PHE A 720 -5.42 26.74 -28.85
C PHE A 720 -4.59 27.72 -27.99
N ASN A 721 -3.78 27.20 -27.06
CA ASN A 721 -2.87 28.01 -26.21
C ASN A 721 -1.74 28.74 -26.97
N ILE A 722 -1.46 28.39 -28.22
CA ILE A 722 -0.46 29.03 -29.09
C ILE A 722 -1.12 30.07 -30.00
N LEU A 723 -2.44 29.97 -30.24
CA LEU A 723 -3.19 30.85 -31.14
C LEU A 723 -2.95 32.36 -30.89
N PRO A 724 -2.84 32.86 -29.64
CA PRO A 724 -2.53 34.28 -29.40
C PRO A 724 -1.18 34.77 -29.96
N TYR A 725 -0.26 33.85 -30.27
CA TYR A 725 1.08 34.14 -30.79
C TYR A 725 1.20 33.90 -32.30
N LEU A 726 0.14 33.43 -32.96
CA LEU A 726 0.16 33.00 -34.36
C LEU A 726 0.71 34.06 -35.31
N SER A 727 0.37 35.34 -35.10
CA SER A 727 0.85 36.44 -35.94
C SER A 727 2.37 36.66 -35.86
N GLN A 728 3.06 36.12 -34.85
CA GLN A 728 4.50 36.27 -34.64
C GLN A 728 5.33 35.17 -35.33
N PHE A 729 4.66 34.12 -35.84
CA PHE A 729 5.32 33.03 -36.57
C PHE A 729 5.65 33.37 -38.02
N ASP A 730 5.08 34.45 -38.58
CA ASP A 730 5.27 34.89 -39.97
C ASP A 730 5.14 33.71 -40.96
N VAL A 731 3.99 33.02 -40.91
CA VAL A 731 3.74 31.80 -41.67
C VAL A 731 3.69 32.10 -43.18
N PRO A 732 4.49 31.41 -44.03
CA PRO A 732 4.49 31.63 -45.48
C PRO A 732 3.13 31.38 -46.16
N GLU A 733 2.81 32.13 -47.22
CA GLU A 733 1.51 32.06 -47.92
C GLU A 733 1.17 30.68 -48.51
N TYR A 734 2.18 29.86 -48.84
CA TYR A 734 1.95 28.50 -49.36
C TYR A 734 1.46 27.51 -48.28
N ILE A 735 1.51 27.90 -47.00
CA ILE A 735 1.04 27.11 -45.86
C ILE A 735 -0.36 27.59 -45.47
N GLU A 736 -1.35 26.70 -45.56
CA GLU A 736 -2.72 26.95 -45.12
C GLU A 736 -2.77 27.01 -43.58
N VAL A 737 -3.08 28.17 -43.01
CA VAL A 737 -3.28 28.29 -41.56
C VAL A 737 -4.73 27.93 -41.21
N VAL A 738 -4.90 26.85 -40.44
CA VAL A 738 -6.20 26.35 -40.01
C VAL A 738 -6.33 26.53 -38.51
N THR A 739 -7.50 26.99 -38.07
CA THR A 739 -7.81 27.20 -36.65
C THR A 739 -9.11 26.49 -36.30
N HIS A 740 -9.35 26.28 -35.01
CA HIS A 740 -10.61 25.73 -34.53
C HIS A 740 -11.84 26.55 -34.97
N VAL A 741 -11.69 27.84 -35.28
CA VAL A 741 -12.78 28.73 -35.69
C VAL A 741 -13.06 28.64 -37.20
N THR A 742 -12.02 28.32 -37.99
CA THR A 742 -12.09 28.35 -39.46
C THR A 742 -12.37 26.98 -40.09
N GLY A 743 -12.39 25.90 -39.31
CA GLY A 743 -12.77 24.57 -39.81
C GLY A 743 -12.79 23.47 -38.74
N SER A 744 -13.40 22.33 -39.07
CA SER A 744 -13.44 21.14 -38.20
C SER A 744 -12.06 20.48 -38.13
N ILE A 745 -11.63 20.16 -36.91
CA ILE A 745 -10.37 19.43 -36.69
C ILE A 745 -10.46 17.98 -37.21
N GLN A 746 -11.66 17.38 -37.14
CA GLN A 746 -11.93 16.04 -37.66
C GLN A 746 -11.75 15.98 -39.18
N ASP A 747 -12.16 17.04 -39.89
CA ASP A 747 -11.98 17.15 -41.33
C ASP A 747 -10.51 17.31 -41.72
N ILE A 748 -9.71 18.01 -40.91
CA ILE A 748 -8.26 18.09 -41.11
C ILE A 748 -7.59 16.72 -40.96
N PHE A 749 -7.95 15.94 -39.94
CA PHE A 749 -7.42 14.58 -39.78
C PHE A 749 -7.81 13.69 -40.95
N THR A 750 -9.04 13.84 -41.47
CA THR A 750 -9.51 13.13 -42.67
C THR A 750 -8.70 13.52 -43.91
N ARG A 751 -8.50 14.81 -44.15
CA ARG A 751 -7.82 15.32 -45.35
C ARG A 751 -6.34 15.00 -45.37
N ALA A 752 -5.66 15.03 -44.22
CA ALA A 752 -4.22 14.88 -44.15
C ALA A 752 -3.76 13.46 -44.54
N ALA A 753 -2.69 13.37 -45.33
CA ALA A 753 -1.96 12.12 -45.59
C ALA A 753 -0.83 11.89 -44.57
N LEU A 754 -0.22 12.97 -44.07
CA LEU A 754 0.89 12.93 -43.14
C LEU A 754 0.78 14.05 -42.10
N MET A 755 1.14 13.74 -40.85
CA MET A 755 1.21 14.71 -39.76
C MET A 755 2.65 14.88 -39.24
N ILE A 756 3.03 16.12 -38.96
CA ILE A 756 4.22 16.45 -38.18
C ILE A 756 3.74 17.06 -36.85
N THR A 757 4.10 16.43 -35.74
CA THR A 757 3.71 16.84 -34.39
C THR A 757 4.86 16.56 -33.43
N ASP A 758 4.74 16.92 -32.15
CA ASP A 758 5.74 16.65 -31.11
C ASP A 758 5.26 15.62 -30.07
N TYR A 759 4.58 16.05 -29.02
CA TYR A 759 4.07 15.23 -27.90
C TYR A 759 2.55 15.21 -27.85
N SER A 760 1.87 15.66 -28.91
CA SER A 760 0.41 15.77 -28.96
C SER A 760 -0.27 14.39 -29.08
N SER A 761 -1.40 14.21 -28.37
CA SER A 761 -2.24 13.01 -28.49
C SER A 761 -3.03 12.95 -29.81
N VAL A 762 -3.11 14.04 -30.57
CA VAL A 762 -3.74 14.09 -31.90
C VAL A 762 -3.11 13.11 -32.90
N ALA A 763 -1.88 12.64 -32.65
CA ALA A 763 -1.26 11.57 -33.42
C ALA A 763 -2.10 10.28 -33.46
N PHE A 764 -2.89 10.02 -32.41
CA PHE A 764 -3.78 8.85 -32.34
C PHE A 764 -4.95 8.98 -33.33
N GLU A 765 -5.42 10.19 -33.63
CA GLU A 765 -6.49 10.45 -34.62
C GLU A 765 -6.01 10.18 -36.05
N MET A 766 -4.73 10.42 -36.34
CA MET A 766 -4.10 10.01 -37.60
C MET A 766 -3.89 8.49 -37.63
N ALA A 767 -3.40 7.92 -36.53
CA ALA A 767 -3.09 6.50 -36.43
C ALA A 767 -4.33 5.60 -36.59
N VAL A 768 -5.47 5.97 -36.00
CA VAL A 768 -6.74 5.20 -36.14
C VAL A 768 -7.24 5.12 -37.59
N GLN A 769 -6.71 5.96 -38.48
CA GLN A 769 -6.99 5.98 -39.92
C GLN A 769 -5.87 5.36 -40.77
N ASN A 770 -4.88 4.67 -40.17
CA ASN A 770 -3.68 4.17 -40.86
C ASN A 770 -2.87 5.27 -41.57
N LYS A 771 -2.67 6.44 -40.95
CA LYS A 771 -1.90 7.54 -41.55
C LYS A 771 -0.54 7.72 -40.90
N GLN A 772 0.39 8.33 -41.63
CA GLN A 772 1.77 8.52 -41.18
C GLN A 772 1.94 9.74 -40.28
N ILE A 773 2.84 9.61 -39.31
CA ILE A 773 3.21 10.67 -38.37
C ILE A 773 4.73 10.85 -38.35
N ILE A 774 5.23 12.05 -38.12
CA ILE A 774 6.60 12.33 -37.69
C ILE A 774 6.55 13.06 -36.35
N TYR A 775 7.29 12.57 -35.36
CA TYR A 775 7.43 13.21 -34.05
C TYR A 775 8.69 14.07 -34.01
N TYR A 776 8.55 15.39 -33.99
CA TYR A 776 9.65 16.34 -33.85
C TYR A 776 9.82 16.76 -32.38
N GLN A 777 10.76 16.12 -31.68
CA GLN A 777 10.92 16.14 -30.22
C GLN A 777 12.30 16.67 -29.82
N PHE A 778 12.52 17.97 -30.02
CA PHE A 778 13.81 18.62 -29.76
C PHE A 778 14.04 18.98 -28.27
N ASP A 779 12.99 19.00 -27.44
CA ASP A 779 12.99 19.50 -26.05
C ASP A 779 12.47 18.46 -25.03
N ALA A 780 12.77 17.18 -25.24
CA ALA A 780 12.17 16.09 -24.44
C ALA A 780 12.45 16.18 -22.93
N LYS A 781 13.63 16.66 -22.54
CA LYS A 781 14.00 16.77 -21.12
C LYS A 781 13.23 17.90 -20.44
N GLU A 782 13.14 19.04 -21.12
CA GLU A 782 12.48 20.26 -20.65
C GLU A 782 10.96 20.06 -20.61
N PHE A 783 10.41 19.36 -21.60
CA PHE A 783 8.98 19.10 -21.73
C PHE A 783 8.41 18.38 -20.49
N PHE A 784 8.97 17.22 -20.12
CA PHE A 784 8.45 16.44 -18.98
C PHE A 784 8.81 17.01 -17.60
N ALA A 785 9.69 18.01 -17.52
CA ALA A 785 10.10 18.62 -16.26
C ALA A 785 9.08 19.65 -15.73
N GLY A 786 8.33 20.32 -16.61
CA GLY A 786 7.49 21.47 -16.24
C GLY A 786 6.13 21.55 -16.92
N HIS A 787 5.70 20.51 -17.64
CA HIS A 787 4.39 20.46 -18.29
C HIS A 787 3.30 19.95 -17.33
N VAL A 788 2.03 20.06 -17.76
CA VAL A 788 0.85 19.68 -16.95
C VAL A 788 0.75 18.17 -16.67
N TYR A 789 1.52 17.34 -17.37
CA TYR A 789 1.61 15.89 -17.19
C TYR A 789 3.06 15.41 -17.20
N SER A 790 3.31 14.28 -16.55
CA SER A 790 4.61 13.59 -16.54
C SER A 790 4.62 12.42 -17.52
N LYS A 791 5.81 11.88 -17.84
CA LYS A 791 5.97 10.73 -18.75
C LYS A 791 5.10 9.55 -18.26
N GLY A 792 4.24 9.05 -19.15
CA GLY A 792 3.39 7.87 -18.88
C GLY A 792 3.95 6.59 -19.50
N TYR A 793 3.05 5.66 -19.85
CA TYR A 793 3.40 4.36 -20.42
C TYR A 793 3.86 4.45 -21.89
N PHE A 794 3.51 5.52 -22.60
CA PHE A 794 3.72 5.62 -24.03
C PHE A 794 5.13 6.11 -24.38
N ASP A 795 6.01 5.20 -24.80
CA ASP A 795 7.29 5.55 -25.41
C ASP A 795 7.13 5.78 -26.93
N TYR A 796 7.45 6.98 -27.40
CA TYR A 796 7.28 7.35 -28.81
C TYR A 796 8.17 6.55 -29.77
N ARG A 797 9.33 6.06 -29.33
CA ARG A 797 10.24 5.28 -30.20
C ARG A 797 9.76 3.83 -30.30
N GLU A 798 9.28 3.26 -29.19
CA GLU A 798 8.81 1.88 -29.12
C GLU A 798 7.37 1.70 -29.58
N HIS A 799 6.47 2.60 -29.16
CA HIS A 799 5.02 2.52 -29.38
C HIS A 799 4.51 3.50 -30.46
N GLY A 800 5.28 4.56 -30.77
CA GLY A 800 4.85 5.61 -31.71
C GLY A 800 4.56 5.13 -33.13
N PHE A 801 3.71 5.91 -33.80
CA PHE A 801 3.18 5.62 -35.14
C PHE A 801 4.05 6.18 -36.28
N GLY A 802 5.32 6.47 -36.00
CA GLY A 802 6.22 7.11 -36.94
C GLY A 802 7.61 7.37 -36.37
N PRO A 803 8.55 7.91 -37.18
CA PRO A 803 9.89 8.24 -36.70
C PRO A 803 9.85 9.37 -35.67
N VAL A 804 10.73 9.26 -34.66
CA VAL A 804 11.02 10.33 -33.68
C VAL A 804 12.34 10.98 -34.03
N VAL A 805 12.32 12.29 -34.24
CA VAL A 805 13.47 13.09 -34.68
C VAL A 805 13.67 14.27 -33.74
N GLU A 806 14.93 14.60 -33.43
CA GLU A 806 15.27 15.68 -32.49
C GLU A 806 15.89 16.90 -33.19
N THR A 807 16.28 16.76 -34.46
CA THR A 807 16.91 17.83 -35.24
C THR A 807 16.13 18.11 -36.52
N GLU A 808 16.14 19.37 -36.95
CA GLU A 808 15.48 19.79 -38.19
C GLU A 808 16.02 19.03 -39.42
N LYS A 809 17.34 18.79 -39.47
CA LYS A 809 17.96 17.99 -40.53
C LYS A 809 17.40 16.56 -40.60
N ALA A 810 17.20 15.93 -39.44
CA ALA A 810 16.60 14.60 -39.38
C ALA A 810 15.12 14.63 -39.78
N LEU A 811 14.37 15.65 -39.33
CA LEU A 811 12.97 15.87 -39.74
C LEU A 811 12.82 15.93 -41.26
N PHE A 812 13.59 16.76 -41.94
CA PHE A 812 13.50 16.88 -43.41
C PHE A 812 14.00 15.64 -44.16
N LYS A 813 14.94 14.89 -43.59
CA LYS A 813 15.36 13.58 -44.14
C LYS A 813 14.22 12.56 -44.08
N GLU A 814 13.56 12.43 -42.94
CA GLU A 814 12.42 11.52 -42.77
C GLU A 814 11.22 11.97 -43.60
N LEU A 815 10.92 13.27 -43.63
CA LEU A 815 9.85 13.83 -44.46
C LEU A 815 10.06 13.49 -45.93
N ASN A 816 11.25 13.73 -46.48
CA ASN A 816 11.57 13.37 -47.87
C ASN A 816 11.38 11.86 -48.14
N THR A 817 11.76 11.01 -47.19
CA THR A 817 11.61 9.55 -47.30
C THR A 817 10.14 9.14 -47.35
N LEU A 818 9.32 9.70 -46.46
CA LEU A 818 7.89 9.40 -46.40
C LEU A 818 7.13 9.95 -47.61
N LEU A 819 7.45 11.16 -48.08
CA LEU A 819 6.79 11.75 -49.26
C LEU A 819 7.09 10.97 -50.55
N LYS A 820 8.31 10.44 -50.72
CA LYS A 820 8.65 9.54 -51.84
C LYS A 820 7.77 8.29 -51.91
N ASN A 821 7.35 7.78 -50.75
CA ASN A 821 6.49 6.61 -50.63
C ASN A 821 5.00 6.99 -50.48
N ASN A 822 4.59 8.17 -50.95
CA ASN A 822 3.22 8.68 -50.83
C ASN A 822 2.65 8.65 -49.41
N ALA A 823 3.50 8.83 -48.39
CA ALA A 823 3.12 8.77 -46.97
C ALA A 823 2.38 7.47 -46.57
N VAL A 824 2.67 6.35 -47.23
CA VAL A 824 2.11 5.05 -46.86
C VAL A 824 2.83 4.51 -45.61
N PRO A 825 2.10 4.08 -44.56
CA PRO A 825 2.66 3.39 -43.41
C PRO A 825 3.45 2.14 -43.75
N SER A 826 4.57 1.92 -43.07
CA SER A 826 5.29 0.64 -43.16
C SER A 826 4.51 -0.46 -42.43
N ALA A 827 4.76 -1.73 -42.78
CA ALA A 827 4.15 -2.87 -42.10
C ALA A 827 4.39 -2.87 -40.57
N LYS A 828 5.56 -2.39 -40.14
CA LYS A 828 5.89 -2.21 -38.71
C LYS A 828 4.96 -1.20 -38.04
N ILE A 829 4.69 -0.06 -38.68
CA ILE A 829 3.79 0.97 -38.16
C ILE A 829 2.34 0.48 -38.15
N LEU A 830 1.88 -0.18 -39.23
CA LEU A 830 0.53 -0.76 -39.28
C LEU A 830 0.30 -1.79 -38.17
N LYS A 831 1.30 -2.63 -37.86
CA LYS A 831 1.24 -3.56 -36.72
C LYS A 831 1.10 -2.84 -35.38
N ARG A 832 1.86 -1.75 -35.17
CA ARG A 832 1.71 -0.93 -33.94
C ARG A 832 0.31 -0.32 -33.84
N ILE A 833 -0.21 0.22 -34.94
CA ILE A 833 -1.55 0.80 -35.00
C ILE A 833 -2.62 -0.25 -34.67
N SER A 834 -2.57 -1.44 -35.26
CA SER A 834 -3.56 -2.49 -35.00
C SER A 834 -3.52 -3.01 -33.56
N GLN A 835 -2.34 -3.05 -32.93
CA GLN A 835 -2.19 -3.40 -31.52
C GLN A 835 -2.72 -2.32 -30.57
N THR A 836 -2.62 -1.04 -30.95
CA THR A 836 -3.12 0.08 -30.14
C THR A 836 -4.65 0.17 -30.17
N PHE A 837 -5.27 -0.02 -31.33
CA PHE A 837 -6.71 0.17 -31.52
C PHE A 837 -7.41 -1.17 -31.76
N PRO A 838 -7.88 -1.86 -30.69
CA PRO A 838 -8.61 -3.11 -30.83
C PRO A 838 -9.96 -2.90 -31.53
N TYR A 839 -10.51 -1.69 -31.44
CA TYR A 839 -11.80 -1.32 -32.01
C TYR A 839 -11.65 -0.27 -33.11
N ARG A 840 -11.84 -0.73 -34.35
CA ARG A 840 -11.89 0.10 -35.57
C ARG A 840 -13.04 -0.38 -36.46
N ASP A 841 -14.18 -0.65 -35.84
CA ASP A 841 -15.39 -1.25 -36.41
C ASP A 841 -16.56 -0.25 -36.56
N GLY A 842 -16.35 1.01 -36.22
CA GLY A 842 -17.36 2.07 -36.28
C GLY A 842 -18.47 1.97 -35.22
N GLN A 843 -18.26 1.21 -34.14
CA GLN A 843 -19.24 0.96 -33.07
C GLN A 843 -18.81 1.51 -31.69
N ASN A 844 -17.93 2.52 -31.67
CA ASN A 844 -17.44 3.11 -30.42
C ASN A 844 -18.54 3.84 -29.65
N CYS A 845 -19.39 4.63 -30.34
CA CYS A 845 -20.52 5.32 -29.70
C CYS A 845 -21.49 4.34 -29.01
N GLU A 846 -21.73 3.18 -29.61
CA GLU A 846 -22.58 2.14 -29.04
C GLU A 846 -22.00 1.58 -27.75
N ARG A 847 -20.73 1.15 -27.77
CA ARG A 847 -20.04 0.68 -26.56
C ARG A 847 -20.00 1.74 -25.47
N THR A 848 -19.73 2.99 -25.82
CA THR A 848 -19.76 4.11 -24.88
C THR A 848 -21.16 4.30 -24.28
N TYR A 849 -22.23 4.23 -25.09
CA TYR A 849 -23.59 4.30 -24.57
C TYR A 849 -23.89 3.16 -23.59
N GLN A 850 -23.51 1.92 -23.91
CA GLN A 850 -23.72 0.77 -23.02
C GLN A 850 -22.95 0.93 -21.70
N ALA A 851 -21.72 1.43 -21.74
CA ALA A 851 -20.96 1.73 -20.53
C ALA A 851 -21.70 2.76 -19.64
N ILE A 852 -22.25 3.83 -20.23
CA ILE A 852 -23.01 4.86 -19.51
C ILE A 852 -24.33 4.31 -18.96
N ALA A 853 -25.05 3.49 -19.73
CA ALA A 853 -26.29 2.86 -19.31
C ALA A 853 -26.06 1.86 -18.16
N SER A 854 -24.93 1.14 -18.17
CA SER A 854 -24.57 0.18 -17.12
C SER A 854 -24.39 0.82 -15.74
N LEU A 855 -24.17 2.13 -15.66
CA LEU A 855 -24.03 2.85 -14.39
C LEU A 855 -25.32 2.78 -13.56
N ASP A 856 -26.48 2.82 -14.23
CA ASP A 856 -27.79 2.81 -13.57
C ASP A 856 -28.26 1.40 -13.21
N ALA A 857 -27.61 0.36 -13.76
CA ALA A 857 -27.95 -1.04 -13.53
C ALA A 857 -27.44 -1.54 -12.16
N PRO A 858 -28.19 -2.44 -11.49
CA PRO A 858 -27.73 -3.10 -10.28
C PRO A 858 -26.50 -3.97 -10.59
N LEU A 859 -25.78 -4.35 -9.55
CA LEU A 859 -24.72 -5.34 -9.68
C LEU A 859 -25.38 -6.68 -10.08
N PRO A 860 -24.89 -7.39 -11.11
CA PRO A 860 -25.44 -8.70 -11.46
C PRO A 860 -25.39 -9.67 -10.28
N ASP A 861 -26.45 -10.46 -10.10
CA ASP A 861 -26.49 -11.47 -9.04
C ASP A 861 -25.34 -12.47 -9.23
N GLY A 862 -24.57 -12.70 -8.16
CA GLY A 862 -23.40 -13.59 -8.20
C GLY A 862 -22.18 -13.01 -8.92
N PHE A 863 -22.14 -11.72 -9.22
CA PHE A 863 -20.96 -11.08 -9.81
C PHE A 863 -19.70 -11.33 -8.98
N ALA A 864 -18.65 -11.82 -9.63
CA ALA A 864 -17.35 -12.10 -9.02
C ALA A 864 -16.23 -11.99 -10.07
N ASP A 865 -15.11 -11.37 -9.68
CA ASP A 865 -13.89 -11.29 -10.48
C ASP A 865 -12.91 -12.40 -10.02
N ALA A 866 -12.54 -13.28 -10.95
CA ALA A 866 -11.72 -14.45 -10.66
C ALA A 866 -10.33 -14.07 -10.11
N ASP A 867 -9.70 -13.01 -10.63
CA ASP A 867 -8.39 -12.53 -10.16
C ASP A 867 -8.48 -12.11 -8.68
N ILE A 868 -9.54 -11.38 -8.32
CA ILE A 868 -9.75 -10.91 -6.95
C ILE A 868 -9.99 -12.10 -6.01
N TYR A 869 -10.84 -13.05 -6.41
CA TYR A 869 -11.12 -14.25 -5.60
C TYR A 869 -9.85 -15.10 -5.40
N GLN A 870 -9.06 -15.28 -6.45
CA GLN A 870 -7.77 -15.96 -6.39
C GLN A 870 -6.81 -15.23 -5.43
N GLN A 871 -6.70 -13.91 -5.54
CA GLN A 871 -5.88 -13.08 -4.67
C GLN A 871 -6.30 -13.24 -3.20
N TYR A 872 -7.60 -13.17 -2.90
CA TYR A 872 -8.14 -13.28 -1.55
C TYR A 872 -7.96 -14.68 -0.94
N ALA A 873 -8.05 -15.73 -1.75
CA ALA A 873 -7.75 -17.09 -1.31
C ALA A 873 -6.26 -17.27 -1.02
N ARG A 874 -5.37 -16.73 -1.87
CA ARG A 874 -3.91 -16.69 -1.64
C ARG A 874 -3.54 -15.91 -0.37
N GLN A 875 -4.14 -14.74 -0.14
CA GLN A 875 -3.92 -13.96 1.09
C GLN A 875 -4.22 -14.80 2.36
N ALA A 876 -5.34 -15.54 2.36
CA ALA A 876 -5.70 -16.41 3.48
C ALA A 876 -4.71 -17.57 3.67
N ALA A 877 -4.23 -18.16 2.57
CA ALA A 877 -3.20 -19.20 2.59
C ALA A 877 -1.85 -18.66 3.10
N SER A 878 -1.39 -17.52 2.61
CA SER A 878 -0.15 -16.85 3.07
C SER A 878 -0.22 -16.47 4.54
N ALA A 879 -1.38 -16.05 5.03
CA ALA A 879 -1.64 -15.79 6.44
C ALA A 879 -1.88 -17.06 7.28
N ARG A 880 -1.73 -18.25 6.69
CA ARG A 880 -1.93 -19.57 7.31
C ARG A 880 -3.32 -19.74 7.94
N ARG A 881 -4.34 -19.04 7.43
CA ARG A 881 -5.75 -19.17 7.82
C ARG A 881 -6.42 -20.22 6.94
N TRP A 882 -5.97 -21.48 7.06
CA TRP A 882 -6.32 -22.55 6.13
C TRP A 882 -7.82 -22.81 5.98
N ALA A 883 -8.61 -22.72 7.06
CA ALA A 883 -10.06 -22.87 7.00
C ALA A 883 -10.75 -21.73 6.21
N LEU A 884 -10.21 -20.51 6.28
CA LEU A 884 -10.68 -19.39 5.46
C LEU A 884 -10.23 -19.56 4.01
N ALA A 885 -8.98 -20.00 3.79
CA ALA A 885 -8.45 -20.29 2.47
C ALA A 885 -9.26 -21.37 1.75
N GLU A 886 -9.64 -22.45 2.44
CA GLU A 886 -10.53 -23.50 1.92
C GLU A 886 -11.84 -22.91 1.41
N LYS A 887 -12.54 -22.10 2.23
CA LYS A 887 -13.81 -21.46 1.85
C LYS A 887 -13.66 -20.52 0.64
N ARG A 888 -12.58 -19.75 0.59
CA ARG A 888 -12.32 -18.81 -0.50
C ARG A 888 -11.96 -19.54 -1.80
N TRP A 889 -11.15 -20.59 -1.74
CA TRP A 889 -10.86 -21.42 -2.91
C TRP A 889 -12.09 -22.17 -3.43
N GLN A 890 -12.96 -22.66 -2.54
CA GLN A 890 -14.27 -23.22 -2.93
C GLN A 890 -15.13 -22.18 -3.65
N SER A 891 -15.15 -20.94 -3.15
CA SER A 891 -15.90 -19.84 -3.78
C SER A 891 -15.31 -19.44 -5.14
N TYR A 892 -13.99 -19.50 -5.29
CA TYR A 892 -13.29 -19.29 -6.56
C TYR A 892 -13.60 -20.39 -7.59
N LEU A 893 -13.57 -21.66 -7.18
CA LEU A 893 -13.88 -22.80 -8.05
C LEU A 893 -15.37 -22.89 -8.44
N ALA A 894 -16.25 -22.15 -7.76
CA ALA A 894 -17.66 -22.02 -8.15
C ALA A 894 -17.87 -21.02 -9.31
N LEU A 895 -16.83 -20.28 -9.71
CA LEU A 895 -16.88 -19.32 -10.81
C LEU A 895 -16.75 -20.01 -12.17
N THR A 896 -17.06 -19.29 -13.24
CA THR A 896 -16.72 -19.73 -14.60
C THR A 896 -15.24 -19.45 -14.86
N LEU A 897 -14.42 -20.50 -14.86
CA LEU A 897 -12.96 -20.41 -14.99
C LEU A 897 -12.47 -21.00 -16.31
N THR A 898 -11.34 -20.51 -16.79
CA THR A 898 -10.54 -21.20 -17.80
C THR A 898 -9.90 -22.46 -17.21
N GLN A 899 -9.42 -23.36 -18.06
CA GLN A 899 -8.78 -24.60 -17.61
C GLN A 899 -7.56 -24.37 -16.70
N GLU A 900 -6.73 -23.38 -17.02
CA GLU A 900 -5.56 -23.00 -16.22
C GLU A 900 -5.98 -22.44 -14.85
N GLU A 901 -6.98 -21.55 -14.83
CA GLU A 901 -7.52 -20.97 -13.61
C GLU A 901 -8.12 -22.03 -12.70
N ASP A 902 -8.85 -22.99 -13.26
CA ASP A 902 -9.45 -24.12 -12.54
C ASP A 902 -8.37 -25.04 -11.94
N ALA A 903 -7.32 -25.36 -12.71
CA ALA A 903 -6.19 -26.15 -12.23
C ALA A 903 -5.46 -25.46 -11.06
N GLN A 904 -5.24 -24.14 -11.15
CA GLN A 904 -4.66 -23.35 -10.08
C GLN A 904 -5.57 -23.30 -8.84
N GLY A 905 -6.88 -23.19 -9.02
CA GLY A 905 -7.87 -23.23 -7.94
C GLY A 905 -7.88 -24.57 -7.21
N CYS A 906 -7.89 -25.66 -7.97
CA CYS A 906 -7.83 -27.03 -7.44
C CYS A 906 -6.53 -27.27 -6.66
N ALA A 907 -5.38 -26.79 -7.17
CA ALA A 907 -4.10 -26.85 -6.45
C ALA A 907 -4.15 -26.06 -5.13
N GLY A 908 -4.70 -24.84 -5.15
CA GLY A 908 -4.86 -23.99 -3.96
C GLY A 908 -5.80 -24.59 -2.91
N LEU A 909 -6.94 -25.16 -3.34
CA LEU A 909 -7.88 -25.85 -2.46
C LEU A 909 -7.26 -27.12 -1.87
N ALA A 910 -6.58 -27.93 -2.69
CA ALA A 910 -5.88 -29.12 -2.25
C ALA A 910 -4.79 -28.80 -1.22
N GLU A 911 -4.06 -27.70 -1.40
CA GLU A 911 -3.11 -27.21 -0.38
C GLU A 911 -3.84 -26.85 0.92
N ALA A 912 -4.90 -26.04 0.87
CA ALA A 912 -5.64 -25.63 2.06
C ALA A 912 -6.22 -26.81 2.84
N LEU A 913 -6.74 -27.82 2.14
CA LEU A 913 -7.26 -29.06 2.72
C LEU A 913 -6.14 -29.92 3.33
N ARG A 914 -5.04 -30.13 2.59
CA ARG A 914 -3.88 -30.88 3.05
C ARG A 914 -3.24 -30.26 4.30
N LYS A 915 -3.15 -28.92 4.37
CA LYS A 915 -2.63 -28.20 5.54
C LYS A 915 -3.53 -28.31 6.78
N GLN A 916 -4.80 -28.69 6.60
CA GLN A 916 -5.72 -29.03 7.69
C GLN A 916 -5.79 -30.54 7.98
N GLY A 917 -4.97 -31.36 7.31
CA GLY A 917 -5.00 -32.82 7.47
C GLY A 917 -6.13 -33.53 6.70
N LYS A 918 -6.89 -32.82 5.84
CA LYS A 918 -7.98 -33.38 5.03
C LYS A 918 -7.45 -33.97 3.72
N THR A 919 -6.56 -34.97 3.78
CA THR A 919 -5.86 -35.50 2.58
C THR A 919 -6.79 -36.18 1.59
N VAL A 920 -7.80 -36.92 2.05
CA VAL A 920 -8.80 -37.58 1.19
C VAL A 920 -9.58 -36.54 0.37
N ALA A 921 -10.05 -35.46 1.00
CA ALA A 921 -10.73 -34.39 0.30
C ALA A 921 -9.81 -33.67 -0.70
N ALA A 922 -8.53 -33.44 -0.33
CA ALA A 922 -7.54 -32.87 -1.24
C ALA A 922 -7.32 -33.75 -2.47
N ARG A 923 -7.29 -35.08 -2.30
CA ARG A 923 -7.19 -36.06 -3.39
C ARG A 923 -8.38 -35.96 -4.34
N GLN A 924 -9.59 -35.96 -3.77
CA GLN A 924 -10.84 -35.86 -4.54
C GLN A 924 -10.92 -34.60 -5.41
N VAL A 925 -10.45 -33.46 -4.89
CA VAL A 925 -10.39 -32.21 -5.67
C VAL A 925 -9.49 -32.36 -6.90
N ILE A 926 -8.27 -32.90 -6.70
CA ILE A 926 -7.33 -33.10 -7.81
C ILE A 926 -7.88 -34.11 -8.82
N ASP A 927 -8.36 -35.26 -8.35
CA ASP A 927 -8.87 -36.31 -9.23
C ASP A 927 -10.12 -35.88 -9.98
N GLY A 928 -10.96 -35.04 -9.38
CA GLY A 928 -12.10 -34.40 -10.05
C GLY A 928 -11.68 -33.56 -11.25
N TRP A 929 -10.59 -32.79 -11.15
CA TRP A 929 -10.03 -32.04 -12.28
C TRP A 929 -9.61 -32.96 -13.43
N TYR A 930 -8.87 -34.04 -13.13
CA TYR A 930 -8.44 -35.00 -14.17
C TYR A 930 -9.60 -35.81 -14.76
N ALA A 931 -10.67 -36.02 -14.00
CA ALA A 931 -11.90 -36.62 -14.51
C ALA A 931 -12.60 -35.68 -15.51
N HIS A 932 -12.57 -34.37 -15.26
CA HIS A 932 -13.14 -33.36 -16.14
C HIS A 932 -12.26 -33.07 -17.38
N TYR A 933 -10.93 -33.13 -17.21
CA TYR A 933 -9.93 -32.91 -18.28
C TYR A 933 -9.04 -34.16 -18.49
N PRO A 934 -9.59 -35.27 -19.03
CA PRO A 934 -8.84 -36.50 -19.21
C PRO A 934 -7.66 -36.33 -20.19
N GLN A 935 -6.56 -37.03 -19.92
CA GLN A 935 -5.30 -37.02 -20.70
C GLN A 935 -4.45 -35.74 -20.67
N GLN A 936 -4.81 -34.74 -19.87
CA GLN A 936 -4.00 -33.52 -19.72
C GLN A 936 -3.14 -33.56 -18.46
N SER A 937 -1.91 -33.04 -18.55
CA SER A 937 -0.99 -32.85 -17.43
C SER A 937 -0.92 -31.37 -17.08
N HIS A 938 -0.87 -31.04 -15.79
CA HIS A 938 -0.75 -29.67 -15.33
C HIS A 938 0.27 -29.58 -14.19
N TYR A 939 1.25 -28.68 -14.33
CA TYR A 939 2.37 -28.52 -13.37
C TYR A 939 1.87 -28.38 -11.93
N ALA A 940 0.96 -27.43 -11.66
CA ALA A 940 0.50 -27.15 -10.30
C ALA A 940 -0.22 -28.35 -9.64
N LEU A 941 -0.90 -29.19 -10.44
CA LEU A 941 -1.61 -30.36 -9.94
C LEU A 941 -0.65 -31.54 -9.73
N SER A 942 0.34 -31.73 -10.60
CA SER A 942 1.41 -32.73 -10.40
C SER A 942 2.21 -32.43 -9.13
N VAL A 943 2.56 -31.16 -8.89
CA VAL A 943 3.17 -30.71 -7.63
C VAL A 943 2.24 -30.99 -6.44
N SER A 944 0.95 -30.70 -6.56
CA SER A 944 -0.04 -30.95 -5.50
C SER A 944 -0.19 -32.44 -5.17
N ARG A 945 -0.20 -33.31 -6.19
CA ARG A 945 -0.18 -34.78 -6.03
C ARG A 945 1.08 -35.24 -5.32
N ALA A 946 2.26 -34.78 -5.76
CA ALA A 946 3.52 -35.12 -5.12
C ALA A 946 3.51 -34.75 -3.62
N LEU A 947 3.03 -33.55 -3.28
CA LEU A 947 2.90 -33.08 -1.91
C LEU A 947 1.87 -33.85 -1.08
N LEU A 948 0.82 -34.37 -1.71
CA LEU A 948 -0.19 -35.21 -1.08
C LEU A 948 0.39 -36.60 -0.76
N GLU A 949 1.06 -37.24 -1.72
CA GLU A 949 1.75 -38.52 -1.50
C GLU A 949 2.84 -38.41 -0.43
N MET A 950 3.57 -37.28 -0.38
CA MET A 950 4.51 -37.00 0.71
C MET A 950 3.83 -36.89 2.07
N ALA A 951 2.61 -36.33 2.13
CA ALA A 951 1.86 -36.23 3.38
C ALA A 951 1.39 -37.61 3.87
N GLU A 952 1.09 -38.52 2.95
CA GLU A 952 0.67 -39.91 3.21
C GLU A 952 1.84 -40.91 3.28
N HIS A 953 3.09 -40.42 3.21
CA HIS A 953 4.31 -41.23 3.25
C HIS A 953 4.49 -42.20 2.07
N HIS A 954 3.83 -41.99 0.94
CA HIS A 954 4.03 -42.73 -0.31
C HIS A 954 5.20 -42.14 -1.11
N TRP A 955 6.41 -42.22 -0.56
CA TRP A 955 7.60 -41.51 -1.07
C TRP A 955 7.98 -41.86 -2.51
N GLN A 956 7.80 -43.12 -2.91
CA GLN A 956 8.12 -43.56 -4.27
C GLN A 956 7.15 -42.94 -5.29
N GLN A 957 5.85 -42.94 -4.99
CA GLN A 957 4.84 -42.32 -5.85
C GLN A 957 5.00 -40.80 -5.90
N ALA A 958 5.33 -40.17 -4.76
CA ALA A 958 5.66 -38.75 -4.71
C ALA A 958 6.83 -38.39 -5.65
N ALA A 959 7.88 -39.21 -5.69
CA ALA A 959 9.02 -39.01 -6.58
C ALA A 959 8.64 -39.08 -8.07
N VAL A 960 7.70 -39.97 -8.43
CA VAL A 960 7.15 -40.04 -9.80
C VAL A 960 6.41 -38.75 -10.15
N TYR A 961 5.54 -38.23 -9.27
CA TYR A 961 4.82 -36.99 -9.55
C TYR A 961 5.74 -35.75 -9.61
N TRP A 962 6.84 -35.72 -8.85
CA TRP A 962 7.87 -34.69 -9.02
C TRP A 962 8.57 -34.80 -10.39
N GLN A 963 8.79 -36.01 -10.91
CA GLN A 963 9.31 -36.22 -12.27
C GLN A 963 8.31 -35.75 -13.34
N GLU A 964 7.02 -36.08 -13.18
CA GLU A 964 5.96 -35.61 -14.08
C GLU A 964 5.82 -34.08 -14.09
N ALA A 965 6.08 -33.41 -12.95
CA ALA A 965 6.11 -31.95 -12.85
C ALA A 965 7.36 -31.31 -13.47
N GLY A 966 8.35 -32.09 -13.94
CA GLY A 966 9.63 -31.55 -14.45
C GLY A 966 10.60 -31.10 -13.34
N GLU A 967 10.35 -31.49 -12.09
CA GLU A 967 11.03 -31.01 -10.87
C GLU A 967 12.06 -32.03 -10.33
N ALA A 968 12.49 -32.96 -11.19
CA ALA A 968 13.40 -34.06 -10.83
C ALA A 968 14.90 -33.69 -10.92
N HIS A 969 15.31 -32.65 -10.19
CA HIS A 969 16.70 -32.19 -10.16
C HIS A 969 17.25 -32.08 -8.73
N ALA A 970 18.57 -31.88 -8.62
CA ALA A 970 19.29 -31.91 -7.33
C ALA A 970 18.92 -30.75 -6.38
N ASP A 971 18.46 -29.63 -6.93
CA ASP A 971 18.08 -28.45 -6.14
C ASP A 971 16.65 -28.56 -5.58
N ASN A 972 15.83 -29.50 -6.07
CA ASN A 972 14.50 -29.72 -5.50
C ASN A 972 14.62 -30.56 -4.22
N THR A 973 14.65 -29.87 -3.09
CA THR A 973 14.79 -30.46 -1.76
C THR A 973 13.72 -31.52 -1.46
N ARG A 974 12.47 -31.28 -1.88
CA ARG A 974 11.34 -32.19 -1.61
C ARG A 974 11.46 -33.48 -2.42
N TYR A 975 11.89 -33.39 -3.67
CA TYR A 975 12.20 -34.54 -4.51
C TYR A 975 13.37 -35.35 -3.95
N CYS A 976 14.49 -34.70 -3.61
CA CYS A 976 15.63 -35.38 -2.99
C CYS A 976 15.26 -36.08 -1.68
N TYR A 977 14.39 -35.45 -0.87
CA TYR A 977 13.87 -36.05 0.34
C TYR A 977 13.02 -37.29 0.05
N CYS A 978 12.15 -37.26 -0.98
CA CYS A 978 11.40 -38.43 -1.43
C CYS A 978 12.32 -39.58 -1.81
N LEU A 979 13.35 -39.31 -2.62
CA LEU A 979 14.34 -40.32 -3.01
C LEU A 979 15.09 -40.92 -1.80
N CYS A 980 15.43 -40.09 -0.82
CA CYS A 980 16.06 -40.54 0.43
C CYS A 980 15.13 -41.47 1.21
N ARG A 981 13.85 -41.11 1.34
CA ARG A 981 12.86 -41.90 2.09
C ARG A 981 12.40 -43.16 1.36
N SER A 982 12.51 -43.20 0.04
CA SER A 982 12.30 -44.41 -0.77
C SER A 982 13.58 -45.23 -1.01
N GLU A 983 14.68 -44.92 -0.30
CA GLU A 983 15.98 -45.60 -0.40
C GLU A 983 16.57 -45.69 -1.83
N GLN A 984 16.28 -44.72 -2.70
CA GLN A 984 16.77 -44.66 -4.09
C GLN A 984 18.18 -44.04 -4.15
N VAL A 985 19.15 -44.67 -3.50
CA VAL A 985 20.52 -44.17 -3.35
C VAL A 985 21.20 -43.90 -4.69
N ALA A 986 21.05 -44.80 -5.68
CA ALA A 986 21.69 -44.66 -6.99
C ALA A 986 21.22 -43.40 -7.76
N VAL A 987 19.94 -43.04 -7.63
CA VAL A 987 19.37 -41.84 -8.26
C VAL A 987 19.92 -40.58 -7.59
N LEU A 988 19.98 -40.57 -6.25
CA LEU A 988 20.60 -39.47 -5.48
C LEU A 988 22.09 -39.30 -5.82
N GLU A 989 22.84 -40.38 -5.95
CA GLU A 989 24.25 -40.32 -6.36
C GLU A 989 24.42 -39.75 -7.76
N ALA A 990 23.57 -40.13 -8.71
CA ALA A 990 23.57 -39.58 -10.06
C ALA A 990 23.23 -38.08 -10.06
N LEU A 991 22.26 -37.64 -9.25
CA LEU A 991 21.90 -36.23 -9.09
C LEU A 991 23.04 -35.42 -8.48
N CYS A 992 23.66 -35.90 -7.40
CA CYS A 992 24.80 -35.24 -6.77
C CYS A 992 26.00 -35.13 -7.72
N LYS A 993 26.22 -36.12 -8.61
CA LYS A 993 27.28 -36.06 -9.63
C LYS A 993 26.99 -35.05 -10.75
N LYS A 994 25.71 -34.83 -11.08
CA LYS A 994 25.28 -33.89 -12.13
C LYS A 994 25.19 -32.44 -11.65
N ALA A 995 25.07 -32.20 -10.34
CA ALA A 995 25.03 -30.86 -9.76
C ALA A 995 26.38 -30.15 -9.93
N ARG A 996 26.37 -28.87 -10.35
CA ARG A 996 27.60 -28.07 -10.48
C ARG A 996 28.17 -27.76 -9.08
N PRO A 997 29.50 -27.74 -8.90
CA PRO A 997 30.09 -27.32 -7.64
C PRO A 997 29.84 -25.82 -7.43
N VAL A 998 28.96 -25.49 -6.50
CA VAL A 998 28.75 -24.13 -5.98
C VAL A 998 28.99 -24.16 -4.47
N THR A 999 29.62 -23.13 -3.92
CA THR A 999 29.84 -22.95 -2.48
C THR A 999 28.50 -22.85 -1.74
N GLY A 1000 28.23 -23.78 -0.79
CA GLY A 1000 27.01 -23.75 0.03
C GLY A 1000 26.46 -25.13 0.42
N PHE A 1001 25.38 -25.15 1.20
CA PHE A 1001 24.68 -26.36 1.63
C PHE A 1001 23.84 -26.98 0.51
N HIS A 1002 24.06 -28.27 0.23
CA HIS A 1002 23.36 -29.02 -0.82
C HIS A 1002 22.40 -30.05 -0.23
N TYR A 1003 21.10 -29.84 -0.38
CA TYR A 1003 20.07 -30.75 0.13
C TYR A 1003 20.15 -32.16 -0.48
N ALA A 1004 20.51 -32.29 -1.76
CA ALA A 1004 20.74 -33.61 -2.38
C ALA A 1004 21.86 -34.40 -1.68
N ARG A 1005 22.96 -33.74 -1.33
CA ARG A 1005 24.10 -34.35 -0.62
C ARG A 1005 23.72 -34.72 0.81
N PHE A 1006 23.02 -33.84 1.51
CA PHE A 1006 22.46 -34.16 2.83
C PHE A 1006 21.55 -35.39 2.76
N CYS A 1007 20.59 -35.42 1.82
CA CYS A 1007 19.69 -36.55 1.60
C CYS A 1007 20.45 -37.84 1.24
N LEU A 1008 21.54 -37.77 0.48
CA LEU A 1008 22.39 -38.92 0.18
C LEU A 1008 23.06 -39.49 1.44
N LEU A 1009 23.58 -38.64 2.34
CA LEU A 1009 24.14 -39.09 3.63
C LEU A 1009 23.08 -39.78 4.49
N LEU A 1010 21.87 -39.24 4.52
CA LEU A 1010 20.74 -39.83 5.24
C LEU A 1010 20.32 -41.18 4.64
N ALA A 1011 20.23 -41.28 3.31
CA ALA A 1011 19.90 -42.53 2.62
C ALA A 1011 20.97 -43.62 2.87
N LYS A 1012 22.24 -43.24 3.04
CA LYS A 1012 23.34 -44.12 3.45
C LYS A 1012 23.39 -44.40 4.96
N LYS A 1013 22.40 -43.93 5.73
CA LYS A 1013 22.32 -44.07 7.19
C LYS A 1013 23.51 -43.47 7.95
N LYS A 1014 24.20 -42.50 7.35
CA LYS A 1014 25.35 -41.77 7.93
C LYS A 1014 24.86 -40.55 8.72
N TRP A 1015 24.08 -40.79 9.78
CA TRP A 1015 23.38 -39.74 10.53
C TRP A 1015 24.31 -38.68 11.14
N ALA A 1016 25.45 -39.11 11.70
CA ALA A 1016 26.42 -38.21 12.31
C ALA A 1016 27.12 -37.31 11.27
N GLU A 1017 27.51 -37.88 10.12
CA GLU A 1017 28.09 -37.10 9.00
C GLU A 1017 27.07 -36.11 8.41
N GLY A 1018 25.79 -36.48 8.35
CA GLY A 1018 24.72 -35.58 7.91
C GLY A 1018 24.52 -34.38 8.84
N ILE A 1019 24.56 -34.58 10.16
CA ILE A 1019 24.48 -33.50 11.15
C ILE A 1019 25.70 -32.59 11.04
N ALA A 1020 26.91 -33.17 11.02
CA ALA A 1020 28.16 -32.43 10.87
C ALA A 1020 28.17 -31.60 9.58
N TYR A 1021 27.65 -32.14 8.47
CA TYR A 1021 27.55 -31.42 7.21
C TYR A 1021 26.69 -30.15 7.30
N VAL A 1022 25.57 -30.17 8.03
CA VAL A 1022 24.73 -28.97 8.24
C VAL A 1022 25.48 -27.91 9.06
N GLU A 1023 26.20 -28.35 10.10
CA GLU A 1023 26.99 -27.47 10.97
C GLU A 1023 28.19 -26.86 10.25
N GLU A 1024 28.96 -27.66 9.50
CA GLU A 1024 30.14 -27.25 8.72
C GLU A 1024 29.80 -26.22 7.64
N GLN A 1025 28.61 -26.33 7.03
CA GLN A 1025 28.15 -25.38 6.00
C GLN A 1025 27.54 -24.10 6.59
N GLY A 1026 27.45 -23.97 7.93
CA GLY A 1026 26.93 -22.78 8.59
C GLY A 1026 25.47 -22.48 8.27
N VAL A 1027 24.65 -23.51 8.04
CA VAL A 1027 23.25 -23.33 7.63
C VAL A 1027 22.44 -22.70 8.75
N ASP A 1028 21.73 -21.60 8.43
CA ASP A 1028 20.70 -21.08 9.31
C ASP A 1028 19.47 -22.00 9.31
N VAL A 1029 19.40 -22.91 10.27
CA VAL A 1029 18.32 -23.89 10.41
C VAL A 1029 16.96 -23.29 10.79
N ILE A 1030 16.91 -22.00 11.14
CA ILE A 1030 15.66 -21.26 11.42
C ILE A 1030 15.28 -20.28 10.31
N SER A 1031 16.07 -20.19 9.23
CA SER A 1031 15.68 -19.47 8.02
C SER A 1031 14.34 -20.01 7.47
N MET A 1032 13.57 -19.15 6.80
CA MET A 1032 12.30 -19.54 6.18
C MET A 1032 12.46 -20.74 5.23
N GLU A 1033 13.52 -20.74 4.42
CA GLU A 1033 13.87 -21.86 3.56
C GLU A 1033 14.04 -23.18 4.33
N SER A 1034 14.82 -23.16 5.43
CA SER A 1034 15.04 -24.35 6.25
C SER A 1034 13.77 -24.82 6.97
N LEU A 1035 12.91 -23.89 7.39
CA LEU A 1035 11.63 -24.19 8.02
C LEU A 1035 10.64 -24.81 7.03
N GLU A 1036 10.57 -24.30 5.80
CA GLU A 1036 9.72 -24.85 4.73
C GLU A 1036 10.19 -26.22 4.24
N ASN A 1037 11.51 -26.42 4.18
CA ASN A 1037 12.14 -27.70 3.86
C ASN A 1037 12.18 -28.68 5.04
N LYS A 1038 11.68 -28.26 6.22
CA LYS A 1038 11.56 -29.10 7.42
C LYS A 1038 12.91 -29.66 7.88
N LEU A 1039 13.98 -28.88 7.75
CA LEU A 1039 15.34 -29.28 8.10
C LEU A 1039 15.45 -29.67 9.59
N LEU A 1040 14.89 -28.86 10.49
CA LEU A 1040 14.86 -29.18 11.94
C LEU A 1040 14.09 -30.47 12.26
N ILE A 1041 13.03 -30.78 11.52
CA ILE A 1041 12.29 -32.05 11.68
C ILE A 1041 13.17 -33.22 11.24
N THR A 1042 13.90 -33.06 10.14
CA THR A 1042 14.84 -34.06 9.63
C THR A 1042 16.03 -34.27 10.56
N LEU A 1043 16.61 -33.19 11.09
CA LEU A 1043 17.67 -33.25 12.11
C LEU A 1043 17.19 -33.93 13.40
N SER A 1044 15.97 -33.63 13.85
CA SER A 1044 15.36 -34.34 14.99
C SER A 1044 15.35 -35.84 14.77
N TYR A 1045 15.02 -36.28 13.55
CA TYR A 1045 15.05 -37.69 13.20
C TYR A 1045 16.46 -38.27 13.25
N CYS A 1046 17.48 -37.58 12.72
CA CYS A 1046 18.88 -38.01 12.81
C CYS A 1046 19.33 -38.19 14.27
N TYR A 1047 19.02 -37.22 15.14
CA TYR A 1047 19.33 -37.33 16.57
C TYR A 1047 18.60 -38.50 17.24
N GLN A 1048 17.36 -38.80 16.84
CA GLN A 1048 16.64 -39.99 17.32
C GLN A 1048 17.35 -41.29 16.91
N GLN A 1049 17.87 -41.38 15.68
CA GLN A 1049 18.63 -42.56 15.23
C GLN A 1049 19.94 -42.74 16.01
N LEU A 1050 20.52 -41.65 16.53
CA LEU A 1050 21.71 -41.66 17.38
C LEU A 1050 21.38 -41.77 18.89
N ASN A 1051 20.12 -42.03 19.25
CA ASN A 1051 19.63 -42.05 20.63
C ASN A 1051 19.86 -40.74 21.44
N LYS A 1052 20.06 -39.61 20.76
CA LYS A 1052 20.22 -38.28 21.36
C LYS A 1052 18.86 -37.60 21.52
N LEU A 1053 18.02 -38.15 22.40
CA LEU A 1053 16.62 -37.73 22.54
C LEU A 1053 16.44 -36.29 23.05
N GLY A 1054 17.43 -35.73 23.74
CA GLY A 1054 17.44 -34.32 24.19
C GLY A 1054 17.54 -33.35 23.02
N ASP A 1055 18.53 -33.55 22.14
CA ASP A 1055 18.76 -32.73 20.95
C ASP A 1055 17.61 -32.86 19.95
N ALA A 1056 17.08 -34.08 19.78
CA ALA A 1056 15.89 -34.33 18.98
C ALA A 1056 14.68 -33.51 19.46
N HIS A 1057 14.50 -33.39 20.78
CA HIS A 1057 13.44 -32.58 21.37
C HIS A 1057 13.66 -31.09 21.10
N GLN A 1058 14.89 -30.59 21.30
CA GLN A 1058 15.22 -29.19 21.07
C GLN A 1058 14.96 -28.77 19.61
N CYS A 1059 15.26 -29.64 18.64
CA CYS A 1059 14.95 -29.36 17.23
C CYS A 1059 13.45 -29.16 16.98
N LEU A 1060 12.61 -30.03 17.56
CA LEU A 1060 11.14 -29.93 17.41
C LEU A 1060 10.58 -28.70 18.14
N VAL A 1061 11.08 -28.38 19.33
CA VAL A 1061 10.70 -27.17 20.07
C VAL A 1061 11.10 -25.90 19.31
N LYS A 1062 12.33 -25.87 18.76
CA LYS A 1062 12.80 -24.77 17.91
C LYS A 1062 11.90 -24.61 16.68
N TYR A 1063 11.49 -25.69 16.05
CA TYR A 1063 10.60 -25.65 14.89
C TYR A 1063 9.19 -25.15 15.26
N GLU A 1064 8.59 -25.69 16.31
CA GLU A 1064 7.23 -25.35 16.76
C GLU A 1064 7.11 -23.87 17.16
N LYS A 1065 8.20 -23.25 17.63
CA LYS A 1065 8.26 -21.80 17.91
C LYS A 1065 7.93 -20.93 16.69
N TYR A 1066 8.24 -21.38 15.47
CA TYR A 1066 8.04 -20.61 14.24
C TYR A 1066 6.90 -21.17 13.36
N ILE A 1067 6.63 -22.47 13.45
CA ILE A 1067 5.55 -23.15 12.72
C ILE A 1067 4.68 -23.92 13.70
N GLU A 1068 3.57 -23.29 14.09
CA GLU A 1068 2.59 -23.91 14.97
C GLU A 1068 1.75 -24.95 14.24
N ASN A 1069 1.42 -26.04 14.96
CA ASN A 1069 0.47 -27.07 14.53
C ASN A 1069 0.78 -27.76 13.18
N ASP A 1070 2.05 -27.79 12.74
CA ASP A 1070 2.41 -28.61 11.57
C ASP A 1070 2.18 -30.10 11.85
N PRO A 1071 1.34 -30.80 11.06
CA PRO A 1071 1.02 -32.21 11.29
C PRO A 1071 2.25 -33.12 11.36
N GLN A 1072 3.27 -32.90 10.52
CA GLN A 1072 4.47 -33.74 10.53
C GLN A 1072 5.35 -33.50 11.77
N CYS A 1073 5.42 -32.25 12.24
CA CYS A 1073 6.05 -31.96 13.54
C CYS A 1073 5.32 -32.70 14.68
N ARG A 1074 3.98 -32.65 14.70
CA ARG A 1074 3.15 -33.36 15.70
C ARG A 1074 3.39 -34.87 15.69
N LEU A 1075 3.45 -35.50 14.51
CA LEU A 1075 3.79 -36.92 14.36
C LEU A 1075 5.17 -37.25 14.96
N LYS A 1076 6.19 -36.41 14.72
CA LYS A 1076 7.53 -36.61 15.29
C LYS A 1076 7.58 -36.37 16.80
N ILE A 1077 6.80 -35.43 17.34
CA ILE A 1077 6.65 -35.26 18.79
C ILE A 1077 5.99 -36.50 19.40
N ALA A 1078 4.96 -37.07 18.75
CA ALA A 1078 4.31 -38.29 19.20
C ALA A 1078 5.27 -39.48 19.23
N ARG A 1079 6.09 -39.67 18.18
CA ARG A 1079 7.14 -40.70 18.17
C ARG A 1079 8.16 -40.51 19.31
N LEU A 1080 8.62 -39.28 19.52
CA LEU A 1080 9.53 -38.97 20.63
C LEU A 1080 8.88 -39.25 22.00
N ALA A 1081 7.59 -38.96 22.14
CA ALA A 1081 6.82 -39.26 23.34
C ALA A 1081 6.66 -40.78 23.55
N PHE A 1082 6.48 -41.55 22.49
CA PHE A 1082 6.47 -43.02 22.52
C PHE A 1082 7.80 -43.59 23.01
N LEU A 1083 8.93 -43.10 22.48
CA LEU A 1083 10.27 -43.49 22.94
C LEU A 1083 10.53 -43.14 24.41
N ARG A 1084 9.86 -42.10 24.94
CA ARG A 1084 9.93 -41.68 26.35
C ARG A 1084 8.80 -42.25 27.22
N GLN A 1085 7.95 -43.13 26.67
CA GLN A 1085 6.80 -43.73 27.36
C GLN A 1085 5.80 -42.70 27.95
N ASN A 1086 5.60 -41.56 27.27
CA ASN A 1086 4.63 -40.54 27.68
C ASN A 1086 3.32 -40.70 26.88
N TRP A 1087 2.42 -41.54 27.36
CA TRP A 1087 1.23 -41.99 26.64
C TRP A 1087 0.19 -40.89 26.39
N GLU A 1088 -0.09 -40.03 27.36
CA GLU A 1088 -1.06 -38.93 27.21
C GLU A 1088 -0.63 -37.91 26.14
N LYS A 1089 0.68 -37.64 26.08
CA LYS A 1089 1.24 -36.74 25.08
C LYS A 1089 1.09 -37.31 23.67
N ILE A 1090 1.20 -38.62 23.48
CA ILE A 1090 1.01 -39.28 22.18
C ILE A 1090 -0.41 -39.03 21.68
N ILE A 1091 -1.43 -39.30 22.51
CA ILE A 1091 -2.84 -39.11 22.17
C ILE A 1091 -3.10 -37.65 21.79
N THR A 1092 -2.65 -36.72 22.64
CA THR A 1092 -2.86 -35.28 22.43
C THR A 1092 -2.23 -34.78 21.13
N GLN A 1093 -1.03 -35.25 20.80
CA GLN A 1093 -0.31 -34.79 19.61
C GLN A 1093 -0.87 -35.43 18.33
N LEU A 1094 -1.24 -36.71 18.35
CA LEU A 1094 -1.82 -37.40 17.20
C LEU A 1094 -3.24 -36.89 16.87
N ASN A 1095 -4.07 -36.60 17.88
CA ASN A 1095 -5.36 -35.95 17.68
C ASN A 1095 -5.25 -34.55 17.06
N LYS A 1096 -4.15 -33.83 17.32
CA LYS A 1096 -3.85 -32.55 16.67
C LYS A 1096 -3.24 -32.70 15.28
N ALA A 1097 -2.60 -33.84 14.99
CA ALA A 1097 -1.93 -34.09 13.72
C ALA A 1097 -2.93 -34.50 12.63
N CYS A 1098 -3.92 -35.32 12.98
CA CYS A 1098 -4.93 -35.82 12.04
C CYS A 1098 -6.31 -35.82 12.70
N ALA A 1099 -7.30 -35.27 12.00
CA ALA A 1099 -8.70 -35.32 12.45
C ALA A 1099 -9.31 -36.72 12.29
N ASP A 1100 -8.89 -37.45 11.26
CA ASP A 1100 -9.29 -38.83 11.01
C ASP A 1100 -8.18 -39.80 11.42
N ILE A 1101 -8.27 -40.28 12.65
CA ILE A 1101 -7.25 -41.16 13.27
C ILE A 1101 -7.07 -42.46 12.47
N GLY A 1102 -8.13 -42.98 11.82
CA GLY A 1102 -8.06 -44.22 11.05
C GLY A 1102 -7.10 -44.16 9.86
N ASN A 1103 -6.78 -42.94 9.39
CA ASN A 1103 -5.89 -42.67 8.27
C ASN A 1103 -4.48 -42.23 8.71
N LEU A 1104 -4.13 -42.36 10.00
CA LEU A 1104 -2.73 -42.17 10.43
C LEU A 1104 -1.83 -43.23 9.80
N PRO A 1105 -0.56 -42.91 9.49
CA PRO A 1105 0.41 -43.92 9.07
C PRO A 1105 0.50 -45.06 10.08
N ASP A 1106 0.59 -46.31 9.61
CA ASP A 1106 0.53 -47.54 10.43
C ASP A 1106 1.35 -47.49 11.72
N GLU A 1107 2.57 -46.95 11.65
CA GLU A 1107 3.47 -46.77 12.80
C GLU A 1107 2.85 -45.87 13.89
N HIS A 1108 2.26 -44.74 13.50
CA HIS A 1108 1.68 -43.76 14.43
C HIS A 1108 0.30 -44.20 14.90
N LEU A 1109 -0.46 -44.88 14.05
CA LEU A 1109 -1.72 -45.52 14.43
C LEU A 1109 -1.49 -46.59 15.49
N TYR A 1110 -0.41 -47.38 15.36
CA TYR A 1110 0.00 -48.32 16.39
C TYR A 1110 0.36 -47.61 17.70
N TYR A 1111 1.14 -46.53 17.65
CA TYR A 1111 1.46 -45.72 18.85
C TYR A 1111 0.20 -45.18 19.53
N TYR A 1112 -0.78 -44.76 18.76
CA TYR A 1112 -2.06 -44.29 19.26
C TYR A 1112 -2.82 -45.39 19.99
N CYS A 1113 -2.99 -46.56 19.36
CA CYS A 1113 -3.65 -47.72 19.97
C CYS A 1113 -2.96 -48.17 21.26
N VAL A 1114 -1.62 -48.23 21.28
CA VAL A 1114 -0.85 -48.56 22.49
C VAL A 1114 -1.05 -47.51 23.57
N ALA A 1115 -1.03 -46.21 23.22
CA ALA A 1115 -1.22 -45.13 24.18
C ALA A 1115 -2.64 -45.17 24.79
N LEU A 1116 -3.67 -45.43 23.99
CA LEU A 1116 -5.04 -45.64 24.46
C LEU A 1116 -5.12 -46.82 25.43
N LEU A 1117 -4.45 -47.93 25.12
CA LEU A 1117 -4.46 -49.14 25.95
C LEU A 1117 -3.81 -48.85 27.31
N ARG A 1118 -2.64 -48.20 27.30
CA ARG A 1118 -1.89 -47.85 28.52
C ARG A 1118 -2.58 -46.79 29.39
N THR A 1119 -3.48 -46.01 28.80
CA THR A 1119 -4.29 -45.01 29.52
C THR A 1119 -5.70 -45.52 29.88
N GLY A 1120 -6.01 -46.80 29.61
CA GLY A 1120 -7.28 -47.43 29.97
C GLY A 1120 -8.46 -47.06 29.07
N LYS A 1121 -8.23 -46.42 27.92
CA LYS A 1121 -9.25 -45.96 26.96
C LYS A 1121 -9.70 -47.06 26.00
N ASN A 1122 -10.07 -48.21 26.55
CA ASN A 1122 -10.32 -49.43 25.77
C ASN A 1122 -11.53 -49.33 24.83
N ALA A 1123 -12.55 -48.53 25.17
CA ALA A 1123 -13.72 -48.30 24.33
C ALA A 1123 -13.38 -47.56 23.01
N GLU A 1124 -12.42 -46.63 23.05
CA GLU A 1124 -11.95 -45.91 21.86
C GLU A 1124 -11.21 -46.85 20.89
N ILE A 1125 -10.38 -47.76 21.43
CA ILE A 1125 -9.70 -48.81 20.63
C ILE A 1125 -10.74 -49.72 19.98
N TYR A 1126 -11.78 -50.10 20.72
CA TYR A 1126 -12.82 -50.99 20.23
C TYR A 1126 -13.56 -50.39 19.02
N ALA A 1127 -13.94 -49.11 19.11
CA ALA A 1127 -14.58 -48.40 18.00
C ALA A 1127 -13.64 -48.22 16.79
N LEU A 1128 -12.38 -47.88 17.04
CA LEU A 1128 -11.38 -47.66 15.99
C LEU A 1128 -11.06 -48.94 15.21
N PHE A 1129 -11.04 -50.09 15.87
CA PHE A 1129 -10.72 -51.35 15.19
C PHE A 1129 -11.72 -51.71 14.10
N ALA A 1130 -13.00 -51.36 14.27
CA ALA A 1130 -14.03 -51.58 13.25
C ALA A 1130 -13.71 -50.85 11.93
N THR A 1131 -13.09 -49.66 12.02
CA THR A 1131 -12.77 -48.81 10.85
C THR A 1131 -11.42 -49.14 10.21
N LEU A 1132 -10.61 -50.03 10.79
CA LEU A 1132 -9.31 -50.41 10.21
C LEU A 1132 -9.44 -51.26 8.93
N SER A 1133 -8.42 -51.16 8.07
CA SER A 1133 -8.30 -51.99 6.86
C SER A 1133 -8.14 -53.48 7.20
N SER A 1134 -8.49 -54.35 6.24
CA SER A 1134 -8.34 -55.80 6.40
C SER A 1134 -6.88 -56.22 6.67
N ALA A 1135 -5.90 -55.51 6.09
CA ALA A 1135 -4.49 -55.75 6.33
C ALA A 1135 -4.10 -55.45 7.79
N LEU A 1136 -4.50 -54.29 8.31
CA LEU A 1136 -4.18 -53.89 9.69
C LEU A 1136 -4.91 -54.72 10.75
N LYS A 1137 -6.15 -55.15 10.46
CA LYS A 1137 -6.90 -56.09 11.31
C LYS A 1137 -6.21 -57.45 11.44
N ASN A 1138 -5.36 -57.82 10.48
CA ASN A 1138 -4.60 -59.07 10.50
C ASN A 1138 -3.15 -58.88 11.01
N ASP A 1139 -2.71 -57.65 11.28
CA ASP A 1139 -1.38 -57.40 11.87
C ASP A 1139 -1.37 -57.81 13.34
N VAL A 1140 -0.43 -58.70 13.69
CA VAL A 1140 -0.27 -59.27 15.03
C VAL A 1140 -0.15 -58.17 16.11
N ARG A 1141 0.50 -57.05 15.82
CA ARG A 1141 0.70 -55.94 16.77
C ARG A 1141 -0.63 -55.28 17.15
N PHE A 1142 -1.49 -55.04 16.16
CA PHE A 1142 -2.81 -54.43 16.38
C PHE A 1142 -3.77 -55.42 17.03
N LEU A 1143 -3.71 -56.69 16.62
CA LEU A 1143 -4.49 -57.78 17.23
C LEU A 1143 -4.20 -57.91 18.73
N LYS A 1144 -2.93 -57.83 19.17
CA LYS A 1144 -2.57 -57.85 20.59
C LYS A 1144 -3.25 -56.73 21.37
N VAL A 1145 -3.16 -55.50 20.85
CA VAL A 1145 -3.72 -54.31 21.50
C VAL A 1145 -5.26 -54.39 21.55
N TYR A 1146 -5.89 -54.82 20.46
CA TYR A 1146 -7.35 -54.98 20.40
C TYR A 1146 -7.85 -56.11 21.30
N ALA A 1147 -7.19 -57.27 21.30
CA ALA A 1147 -7.57 -58.38 22.17
C ALA A 1147 -7.47 -58.00 23.65
N GLN A 1148 -6.41 -57.28 24.05
CA GLN A 1148 -6.28 -56.74 25.41
C GLN A 1148 -7.38 -55.74 25.77
N ALA A 1149 -7.78 -54.87 24.83
CA ALA A 1149 -8.90 -53.96 25.01
C ALA A 1149 -10.23 -54.70 25.16
N CYS A 1150 -10.48 -55.75 24.37
CA CYS A 1150 -11.67 -56.59 24.47
C CYS A 1150 -11.77 -57.30 25.83
N LEU A 1151 -10.67 -57.82 26.36
CA LEU A 1151 -10.64 -58.41 27.71
C LEU A 1151 -10.96 -57.39 28.78
N ALA A 1152 -10.34 -56.21 28.73
CA ALA A 1152 -10.62 -55.13 29.67
C ALA A 1152 -12.08 -54.63 29.62
N LEU A 1153 -12.76 -54.77 28.47
CA LEU A 1153 -14.18 -54.46 28.28
C LEU A 1153 -15.14 -55.64 28.56
N LYS A 1154 -14.64 -56.77 29.05
CA LYS A 1154 -15.40 -58.02 29.27
C LYS A 1154 -16.06 -58.59 27.99
N LYS A 1155 -15.49 -58.32 26.82
CA LYS A 1155 -15.91 -58.88 25.52
C LYS A 1155 -15.12 -60.15 25.19
N THR A 1156 -15.14 -61.09 26.12
CA THR A 1156 -14.21 -62.23 26.14
C THR A 1156 -14.42 -63.19 24.97
N ASN A 1157 -15.66 -63.45 24.55
CA ASN A 1157 -15.97 -64.32 23.41
C ASN A 1157 -15.44 -63.77 22.08
N GLU A 1158 -15.41 -62.45 21.91
CA GLU A 1158 -14.89 -61.80 20.72
C GLU A 1158 -13.37 -61.90 20.66
N ALA A 1159 -12.68 -61.71 21.79
CA ALA A 1159 -11.25 -61.93 21.91
C ALA A 1159 -10.86 -63.40 21.64
N ILE A 1160 -11.67 -64.36 22.08
CA ILE A 1160 -11.46 -65.80 21.82
C ILE A 1160 -11.60 -66.08 20.33
N ALA A 1161 -12.72 -65.69 19.71
CA ALA A 1161 -12.98 -65.95 18.29
C ALA A 1161 -11.90 -65.35 17.36
N LEU A 1162 -11.35 -64.19 17.74
CA LEU A 1162 -10.27 -63.52 17.00
C LEU A 1162 -8.94 -64.30 17.04
N LEU A 1163 -8.65 -64.95 18.16
CA LEU A 1163 -7.36 -65.58 18.45
C LEU A 1163 -7.36 -67.09 18.17
N GLU A 1164 -8.53 -67.75 18.21
CA GLU A 1164 -8.70 -69.21 18.02
C GLU A 1164 -8.35 -69.67 16.59
N VAL A 1165 -8.49 -68.81 15.59
CA VAL A 1165 -8.33 -69.12 14.15
C VAL A 1165 -6.87 -68.92 13.65
N ARG A 1166 -5.89 -68.74 14.54
CA ARG A 1166 -4.50 -68.41 14.16
C ARG A 1166 -3.54 -69.58 14.37
N ASP A 1167 -2.84 -69.96 13.30
CA ASP A 1167 -1.74 -70.93 13.34
C ASP A 1167 -0.42 -70.24 13.70
N ASN A 1168 0.34 -70.82 14.65
CA ASN A 1168 1.65 -70.34 15.13
C ASN A 1168 1.71 -68.89 15.69
N PRO A 1169 0.89 -68.50 16.68
CA PRO A 1169 1.03 -67.20 17.32
C PRO A 1169 2.26 -67.12 18.24
N ASP A 1170 2.80 -65.91 18.45
CA ASP A 1170 3.87 -65.72 19.42
C ASP A 1170 3.39 -65.88 20.87
N ASP A 1171 4.34 -66.11 21.78
CA ASP A 1171 4.09 -66.38 23.20
C ASP A 1171 3.17 -65.35 23.87
N GLU A 1172 3.27 -64.08 23.49
CA GLU A 1172 2.49 -62.98 24.08
C GLU A 1172 1.03 -63.04 23.61
N LEU A 1173 0.78 -63.33 22.34
CA LEU A 1173 -0.57 -63.52 21.82
C LEU A 1173 -1.23 -64.76 22.42
N CYS A 1174 -0.48 -65.87 22.53
CA CYS A 1174 -0.92 -67.08 23.23
C CYS A 1174 -1.25 -66.82 24.70
N LEU A 1175 -0.50 -65.95 25.38
CA LEU A 1175 -0.78 -65.53 26.75
C LEU A 1175 -2.09 -64.74 26.86
N ILE A 1176 -2.35 -63.82 25.93
CA ILE A 1176 -3.61 -63.07 25.86
C ILE A 1176 -4.78 -64.02 25.58
N TYR A 1177 -4.60 -64.98 24.68
CA TYR A 1177 -5.61 -66.00 24.36
C TYR A 1177 -5.94 -66.89 25.56
N ALA A 1178 -4.92 -67.39 26.27
CA ALA A 1178 -5.12 -68.18 27.47
C ALA A 1178 -5.83 -67.40 28.59
N ARG A 1179 -5.54 -66.10 28.74
CA ARG A 1179 -6.27 -65.23 29.68
C ARG A 1179 -7.74 -65.05 29.27
N ALA A 1180 -8.00 -64.90 27.97
CA ALA A 1180 -9.37 -64.84 27.45
C ALA A 1180 -10.14 -66.11 27.78
N LEU A 1181 -9.56 -67.29 27.52
CA LEU A 1181 -10.16 -68.58 27.83
C LEU A 1181 -10.38 -68.76 29.35
N LYS A 1182 -9.44 -68.29 30.19
CA LYS A 1182 -9.59 -68.28 31.66
C LYS A 1182 -10.80 -67.44 32.09
N GLU A 1183 -10.93 -66.21 31.59
CA GLU A 1183 -12.05 -65.33 31.92
C GLU A 1183 -13.40 -65.86 31.43
N ALA A 1184 -13.41 -66.63 30.34
CA ALA A 1184 -14.61 -67.31 29.83
C ALA A 1184 -14.92 -68.65 30.53
N GLY A 1185 -14.13 -69.05 31.54
CA GLY A 1185 -14.30 -70.32 32.26
C GLY A 1185 -13.85 -71.57 31.50
N ARG A 1186 -13.18 -71.43 30.34
CA ARG A 1186 -12.63 -72.54 29.53
C ARG A 1186 -11.24 -72.95 30.03
N PHE A 1187 -11.14 -73.33 31.31
CA PHE A 1187 -9.86 -73.50 32.01
C PHE A 1187 -8.95 -74.59 31.42
N SER A 1188 -9.49 -75.76 31.06
CA SER A 1188 -8.73 -76.86 30.47
C SER A 1188 -8.10 -76.50 29.12
N GLN A 1189 -8.83 -75.73 28.32
CA GLN A 1189 -8.33 -75.24 27.04
C GLN A 1189 -7.32 -74.12 27.21
N ALA A 1190 -7.53 -73.22 28.17
CA ALA A 1190 -6.55 -72.20 28.55
C ALA A 1190 -5.24 -72.86 29.00
N LEU A 1191 -5.32 -73.91 29.83
CA LEU A 1191 -4.17 -74.66 30.31
C LEU A 1191 -3.42 -75.32 29.15
N SER A 1192 -4.14 -75.97 28.23
CA SER A 1192 -3.55 -76.56 27.01
C SER A 1192 -2.79 -75.55 26.15
N VAL A 1193 -3.34 -74.34 25.97
CA VAL A 1193 -2.67 -73.26 25.22
C VAL A 1193 -1.38 -72.85 25.91
N VAL A 1194 -1.38 -72.69 27.22
CA VAL A 1194 -0.17 -72.29 27.98
C VAL A 1194 0.89 -73.40 27.96
N CYS A 1195 0.49 -74.67 28.06
CA CYS A 1195 1.42 -75.80 28.08
C CYS A 1195 2.05 -76.09 26.71
N ASN A 1196 1.26 -75.97 25.65
CA ASN A 1196 1.63 -76.48 24.33
C ASN A 1196 2.02 -75.39 23.32
N ARG A 1197 1.60 -74.14 23.53
CA ARG A 1197 1.77 -73.04 22.56
C ARG A 1197 2.59 -71.86 23.07
N ILE A 1198 3.11 -71.91 24.29
CA ILE A 1198 3.97 -70.87 24.86
C ILE A 1198 5.34 -71.46 25.21
N SER A 1199 6.41 -70.73 24.92
CA SER A 1199 7.78 -71.19 25.24
C SER A 1199 7.99 -71.38 26.74
N ARG A 1200 8.85 -72.37 27.08
CA ARG A 1200 9.16 -72.78 28.46
C ARG A 1200 9.85 -71.70 29.31
N TYR A 1201 10.24 -70.56 28.75
CA TYR A 1201 10.97 -69.49 29.45
C TYR A 1201 10.17 -68.19 29.60
N ASN A 1202 8.84 -68.26 29.54
CA ASN A 1202 7.96 -67.10 29.72
C ASN A 1202 7.36 -67.08 31.15
N GLN A 1203 7.88 -66.20 32.02
CA GLN A 1203 7.44 -66.10 33.43
C GLN A 1203 5.93 -65.80 33.60
N PRO A 1204 5.32 -64.81 32.93
CA PRO A 1204 3.87 -64.61 32.98
C PRO A 1204 3.05 -65.85 32.58
N ALA A 1205 3.57 -66.67 31.68
CA ALA A 1205 2.92 -67.90 31.26
C ALA A 1205 2.95 -68.95 32.37
N TRP A 1206 4.07 -69.10 33.08
CA TRP A 1206 4.15 -69.98 34.24
C TRP A 1206 3.21 -69.57 35.38
N MET A 1207 3.08 -68.26 35.65
CA MET A 1207 2.11 -67.77 36.63
C MET A 1207 0.68 -68.10 36.22
N LEU A 1208 0.34 -67.87 34.94
CA LEU A 1208 -0.97 -68.18 34.40
C LEU A 1208 -1.25 -69.69 34.37
N ARG A 1209 -0.26 -70.52 34.02
CA ARG A 1209 -0.32 -71.99 34.05
C ARG A 1209 -0.64 -72.49 35.45
N CYS A 1210 0.07 -71.95 36.43
CA CYS A 1210 -0.15 -72.29 37.82
C CYS A 1210 -1.59 -71.98 38.27
N ASP A 1211 -2.07 -70.77 37.99
CA ASP A 1211 -3.44 -70.39 38.32
C ASP A 1211 -4.46 -71.32 37.62
N LEU A 1212 -4.22 -71.65 36.36
CA LEU A 1212 -5.10 -72.51 35.57
C LEU A 1212 -5.06 -73.97 36.03
N ALA A 1213 -3.90 -74.49 36.38
CA ALA A 1213 -3.73 -75.84 36.92
C ALA A 1213 -4.48 -76.00 38.25
N GLN A 1214 -4.41 -75.00 39.14
CA GLN A 1214 -5.23 -74.98 40.36
C GLN A 1214 -6.73 -74.93 40.07
N LEU A 1215 -7.16 -74.12 39.09
CA LEU A 1215 -8.56 -74.04 38.67
C LEU A 1215 -9.07 -75.32 37.97
N CYS A 1216 -8.16 -76.11 37.40
CA CYS A 1216 -8.44 -77.43 36.83
C CYS A 1216 -8.23 -78.58 37.83
N GLU A 1217 -7.88 -78.28 39.08
CA GLU A 1217 -7.51 -79.25 40.13
C GLU A 1217 -6.31 -80.17 39.75
N ASP A 1218 -5.46 -79.73 38.81
CA ASP A 1218 -4.19 -80.38 38.46
C ASP A 1218 -3.10 -79.91 39.43
N TRP A 1219 -3.11 -80.49 40.64
CA TRP A 1219 -2.23 -80.09 41.73
C TRP A 1219 -0.76 -80.44 41.49
N ASP A 1220 -0.48 -81.49 40.70
CA ASP A 1220 0.87 -81.86 40.28
C ASP A 1220 1.47 -80.76 39.38
N ASP A 1221 0.76 -80.35 38.32
CA ASP A 1221 1.23 -79.31 37.41
C ASP A 1221 1.30 -77.94 38.11
N ALA A 1222 0.34 -77.62 38.98
CA ALA A 1222 0.35 -76.39 39.77
C ALA A 1222 1.59 -76.30 40.69
N TYR A 1223 1.94 -77.40 41.36
CA TYR A 1223 3.11 -77.50 42.25
C TYR A 1223 4.42 -77.40 41.45
N ASP A 1224 4.54 -78.14 40.36
CA ASP A 1224 5.74 -78.13 39.51
C ASP A 1224 5.95 -76.76 38.84
N CYS A 1225 4.88 -76.08 38.43
CA CYS A 1225 4.94 -74.71 37.91
C CYS A 1225 5.48 -73.73 38.97
N TRP A 1226 4.96 -73.81 40.20
CA TRP A 1226 5.41 -72.98 41.33
C TRP A 1226 6.88 -73.21 41.66
N LEU A 1227 7.31 -74.47 41.66
CA LEU A 1227 8.70 -74.85 41.92
C LEU A 1227 9.64 -74.31 40.83
N ASN A 1228 9.25 -74.42 39.55
CA ASN A 1228 10.02 -73.89 38.43
C ASN A 1228 10.09 -72.36 38.44
N LEU A 1229 8.98 -71.68 38.76
CA LEU A 1229 8.96 -70.24 38.97
C LEU A 1229 9.95 -69.84 40.08
N LEU A 1230 9.96 -70.56 41.21
CA LEU A 1230 10.85 -70.26 42.35
C LEU A 1230 12.32 -70.47 41.98
N ARG A 1231 12.61 -71.50 41.18
CA ARG A 1231 13.95 -71.86 40.72
C ARG A 1231 14.52 -70.87 39.71
N HIS A 1232 13.69 -70.39 38.77
CA HIS A 1232 14.14 -69.56 37.65
C HIS A 1232 13.91 -68.06 37.86
N TYR A 1233 12.95 -67.66 38.70
CA TYR A 1233 12.59 -66.26 38.97
C TYR A 1233 12.44 -65.94 40.48
N PRO A 1234 13.45 -66.26 41.33
CA PRO A 1234 13.33 -66.16 42.78
C PRO A 1234 13.09 -64.74 43.31
N GLN A 1235 13.63 -63.71 42.64
CA GLN A 1235 13.53 -62.31 43.09
C GLN A 1235 12.15 -61.68 42.90
N GLN A 1236 11.24 -62.34 42.17
CA GLN A 1236 9.93 -61.79 41.81
C GLN A 1236 8.77 -62.62 42.39
N MET A 1237 9.07 -63.43 43.40
CA MET A 1237 8.09 -64.22 44.13
C MET A 1237 7.28 -63.37 45.13
N PRO A 1238 5.96 -63.59 45.27
CA PRO A 1238 5.22 -62.96 46.34
C PRO A 1238 5.73 -63.46 47.70
N ALA A 1239 5.66 -62.62 48.73
CA ALA A 1239 6.22 -62.90 50.05
C ALA A 1239 5.67 -64.20 50.68
N ASN A 1240 4.48 -64.66 50.27
CA ASN A 1240 3.85 -65.91 50.69
C ASN A 1240 4.12 -67.11 49.77
N ALA A 1241 5.12 -67.04 48.89
CA ALA A 1241 5.46 -68.10 47.95
C ALA A 1241 5.73 -69.45 48.65
N ALA A 1242 6.47 -69.43 49.77
CA ALA A 1242 6.78 -70.64 50.53
C ALA A 1242 5.52 -71.30 51.12
N GLU A 1243 4.61 -70.49 51.65
CA GLU A 1243 3.31 -70.94 52.19
C GLU A 1243 2.42 -71.51 51.07
N LYS A 1244 2.37 -70.86 49.90
CA LYS A 1244 1.65 -71.37 48.73
C LYS A 1244 2.22 -72.70 48.23
N LEU A 1245 3.54 -72.84 48.18
CA LEU A 1245 4.19 -74.09 47.78
C LEU A 1245 3.86 -75.24 48.74
N GLN A 1246 3.82 -74.93 50.05
CA GLN A 1246 3.47 -75.89 51.09
C GLN A 1246 1.99 -76.30 51.02
N ASN A 1247 1.09 -75.36 50.76
CA ASN A 1247 -0.34 -75.64 50.57
C ASN A 1247 -0.60 -76.49 49.33
N LEU A 1248 0.06 -76.18 48.20
CA LEU A 1248 -0.05 -76.99 46.98
C LEU A 1248 0.54 -78.39 47.16
N ARG A 1249 1.63 -78.52 47.94
CA ARG A 1249 2.18 -79.83 48.30
C ARG A 1249 1.17 -80.68 49.10
N LEU A 1250 0.49 -80.07 50.07
CA LEU A 1250 -0.56 -80.75 50.83
C LEU A 1250 -1.72 -81.19 49.92
N LEU A 1251 -2.22 -80.30 49.05
CA LEU A 1251 -3.29 -80.60 48.09
C LEU A 1251 -2.90 -81.72 47.10
N ARG A 1252 -1.66 -81.71 46.63
CA ARG A 1252 -1.07 -82.79 45.83
C ARG A 1252 -1.10 -84.13 46.58
N GLU A 1253 -0.64 -84.17 47.84
CA GLU A 1253 -0.63 -85.37 48.69
C GLU A 1253 -2.06 -85.87 49.02
N PHE A 1254 -3.07 -84.99 49.05
CA PHE A 1254 -4.48 -85.36 49.21
C PHE A 1254 -5.09 -85.97 47.95
N SER A 1255 -4.74 -85.49 46.75
CA SER A 1255 -5.24 -86.06 45.48
C SER A 1255 -4.72 -87.48 45.21
N VAL A 1256 -3.48 -87.79 45.59
CA VAL A 1256 -2.91 -89.15 45.49
C VAL A 1256 -3.58 -90.12 46.47
N LYS A 1257 -4.23 -89.61 47.53
CA LYS A 1257 -4.99 -90.44 48.48
C LYS A 1257 -6.44 -90.70 48.06
N SER A 1258 -7.03 -89.93 47.14
CA SER A 1258 -8.37 -90.24 46.60
C SER A 1258 -8.35 -91.35 45.54
N ASP A 1259 -7.26 -91.50 44.79
CA ASP A 1259 -7.11 -92.56 43.77
C ASP A 1259 -6.74 -93.95 44.35
N ILE A 1260 -6.50 -94.05 45.66
CA ILE A 1260 -6.29 -95.34 46.36
C ILE A 1260 -7.59 -95.84 47.03
N GLN A 1261 -8.71 -95.13 46.85
CA GLN A 1261 -10.05 -95.57 47.30
C GLN A 1261 -11.15 -95.50 46.23
N GLN A 1262 -10.80 -95.70 44.95
CA GLN A 1262 -11.72 -96.11 43.89
C GLN A 1262 -11.15 -97.24 43.06
#